data_AF-A0A820X0R8-F1
#
_entry.id   AF-A0A820X0R8-F1
#
_cell.length_a   1.000
_cell.length_b   1.000
_cell.length_c   1.000
_cell.angle_alpha   90.00
_cell.angle_beta   90.00
_cell.angle_gamma   90.00
#
_symmetry.space_group_name_H-M   'P 1'
#
loop_
_entity.id
_entity.type
_entity.pdbx_description
1 polymer ?
#
loop_
_entity_poly.entity_id
_entity_poly.type
_entity_poly.pdbx_seq_one_letter_code
_entity_poly.pdbx_strand_id
1 'polypeptide(L)'
;MKEIEFRDRSYMNDTCTCDVSSLCITPLTITARGVNSTNSTSFTIPGLFTGCFFLAGMRQSTLECFYSESCISIIEEYLQVLIPSNKLTSPLNISIQSQFNINSTLDKILSEVMTEQWMGSASHSQYFFQCHVDTCTYLLTSRFNIVYIITTMIGLIGGLVKVLRILLPRIVKFIRRRISPPLTVLKESDPVRKSLLKQLWTWNHFANTAKISDEREIRQQFIATRLFIILLAISFVALVTYYVFERVTLLYHIESPTLEQFIHLQQDQLINNSLSCPCSTLAIQYEDIIQIDYVYHPVCSSRFSNPDRIEVIGYQATYFFLDFRVLAPSFFNALGLYCEVAAKHIEKSLASFIRLLFVNDQALNLEVFTEKTNAIINNFKSSTTRAFVCDLTIISNMTHNNGLMTTHSTNFVLIMGGTHPSYALMYGYTPHFISLKDPFDLCICFPGVQCHNPMAIYSNYSFLPVRLFNIPGLFTGCLPDEGIRHSSLICLFNQTCVDLISYWLNASKVLAIDANILNHFTPRSTIDEMINEVFVDRWNYSASYHDFYQRCRPDSCSYKLSKHNSIWLIVTAVFSLIGGLMKILQIAIPHTVRIVFSLYSRFERWWHRQPPPIIPRSKLSFQILINQFRQLNLFASEDSTKDDEHEIRSQILSTRIFIIVLVLTLIILTIYSARVEITKTVTNFSPSLYKYSQLYANHYQTLICTCTNIAIRHKKYIILQPNFHPICQSSFVDHRWLDGLVQTSFIPSGIFVRDFRSIGAAIFGTIASLCQLSMRTINDGLLDFGEQVILSTQVISKKQLTNQGQSLFYLFESTTANAFINSIQAFRDAIQTNSLISGYETSTFLNIFVQDEQNAQLLAEPIQYNHSCSCHKDSTCIDSAGVYNYPNPIINYSIPGFFIGCYIIEATLQSNLDLLYNQTAIDDFRAHIAFDDYNPDPFNTTALNASLLAYFNTTTPINKMMEKMMIDSWHMEVNYSAYYEQCQPNQCKYTYIVSHDVVFIVTTITGLVGGLTTILQFVIPRVVKLAFRIWIKYYRRTEVQPISIVSTIKD
;
A
#
# COMPACT_ATOMS: atom_id res chain seq x y z
N MET A 1 34.01 -13.56 -57.18
CA MET A 1 32.74 -13.67 -56.44
C MET A 1 31.84 -12.55 -56.93
N LYS A 2 30.63 -12.86 -57.42
CA LYS A 2 29.58 -11.85 -57.60
C LYS A 2 28.77 -11.88 -56.30
N GLU A 3 28.71 -10.75 -55.59
CA GLU A 3 27.81 -10.58 -54.44
C GLU A 3 26.36 -10.54 -54.95
N ILE A 4 25.43 -11.13 -54.20
CA ILE A 4 24.01 -11.07 -54.51
C ILE A 4 23.45 -9.83 -53.82
N GLU A 5 22.97 -8.89 -54.62
CA GLU A 5 22.30 -7.68 -54.13
C GLU A 5 20.84 -8.01 -53.79
N PHE A 6 20.48 -7.84 -52.52
CA PHE A 6 19.09 -7.92 -52.08
C PHE A 6 18.37 -6.62 -52.48
N ARG A 7 17.30 -6.74 -53.27
CA ARG A 7 16.42 -5.60 -53.55
C ARG A 7 15.26 -5.58 -52.56
N ASP A 8 15.00 -4.41 -51.99
CA ASP A 8 13.83 -4.21 -51.16
C ASP A 8 12.55 -4.41 -51.97
N ARG A 9 11.56 -5.02 -51.33
CA ARG A 9 10.23 -5.14 -51.91
C ARG A 9 9.56 -3.77 -51.90
N SER A 10 9.26 -3.24 -53.08
CA SER A 10 8.43 -2.04 -53.26
C SER A 10 6.95 -2.42 -53.35
N TYR A 11 6.11 -1.59 -52.76
CA TYR A 11 4.66 -1.71 -52.71
C TYR A 11 4.05 -0.41 -53.26
N MET A 12 3.14 -0.52 -54.26
CA MET A 12 2.51 0.59 -55.01
C MET A 12 3.50 1.60 -55.66
N ASN A 13 3.62 1.57 -57.00
CA ASN A 13 4.31 2.59 -57.82
C ASN A 13 5.69 3.05 -57.30
N ASP A 14 6.49 2.15 -56.71
CA ASP A 14 7.85 2.41 -56.22
C ASP A 14 8.02 3.50 -55.14
N THR A 15 6.93 3.99 -54.52
CA THR A 15 7.02 5.05 -53.48
C THR A 15 7.03 4.52 -52.04
N CYS A 16 6.60 3.28 -51.80
CA CYS A 16 6.60 2.67 -50.45
C CYS A 16 7.49 1.42 -50.45
N THR A 17 8.65 1.48 -49.78
CA THR A 17 9.58 0.35 -49.63
C THR A 17 9.73 -0.04 -48.16
N CYS A 18 9.97 -1.34 -47.90
CA CYS A 18 10.07 -1.85 -46.53
C CYS A 18 11.27 -1.35 -45.74
N ASP A 19 12.30 -0.84 -46.42
CA ASP A 19 13.44 -0.20 -45.78
C ASP A 19 13.10 1.20 -45.24
N VAL A 20 12.19 1.92 -45.92
CA VAL A 20 11.78 3.28 -45.55
C VAL A 20 10.61 3.28 -44.57
N SER A 21 9.64 2.36 -44.71
CA SER A 21 8.50 2.28 -43.81
C SER A 21 8.02 0.85 -43.58
N SER A 22 7.90 0.47 -42.30
CA SER A 22 7.31 -0.81 -41.89
C SER A 22 5.79 -0.88 -42.08
N LEU A 23 5.16 0.27 -42.33
CA LEU A 23 3.71 0.41 -42.53
C LEU A 23 3.28 0.24 -43.99
N CYS A 24 4.21 0.00 -44.92
CA CYS A 24 3.85 -0.28 -46.30
C CYS A 24 2.98 -1.53 -46.38
N ILE A 25 1.77 -1.37 -46.92
CA ILE A 25 0.78 -2.43 -47.11
C ILE A 25 0.21 -2.39 -48.52
N THR A 26 -0.24 -3.55 -49.00
CA THR A 26 -0.99 -3.70 -50.25
C THR A 26 -2.14 -4.69 -50.07
N PRO A 27 -3.23 -4.57 -50.85
CA PRO A 27 -4.29 -5.55 -50.83
C PRO A 27 -3.75 -6.96 -51.12
N LEU A 28 -4.19 -7.95 -50.35
CA LEU A 28 -3.78 -9.33 -50.53
C LEU A 28 -4.43 -9.90 -51.81
N THR A 29 -3.60 -10.42 -52.72
CA THR A 29 -4.06 -10.99 -54.00
C THR A 29 -3.65 -12.45 -54.12
N ILE A 30 -4.58 -13.29 -54.57
CA ILE A 30 -4.30 -14.67 -54.97
C ILE A 30 -4.13 -14.68 -56.48
N THR A 31 -3.05 -15.30 -56.97
CA THR A 31 -2.78 -15.43 -58.41
C THR A 31 -2.74 -16.90 -58.80
N ALA A 32 -3.50 -17.28 -59.83
CA ALA A 32 -3.39 -18.60 -60.43
C ALA A 32 -2.30 -18.57 -61.50
N ARG A 33 -1.16 -19.21 -61.24
CA ARG A 33 -0.11 -19.38 -62.25
C ARG A 33 -0.23 -20.77 -62.86
N GLY A 34 -0.91 -20.85 -64.01
CA GLY A 34 -0.84 -22.04 -64.84
C GLY A 34 0.60 -22.20 -65.36
N VAL A 35 1.17 -23.41 -65.24
CA VAL A 35 2.56 -23.72 -65.59
C VAL A 35 2.93 -23.34 -67.05
N ASN A 36 1.96 -23.03 -67.93
CA ASN A 36 2.19 -22.61 -69.31
C ASN A 36 1.20 -21.53 -69.85
N SER A 37 0.65 -20.62 -69.02
CA SER A 37 -0.30 -19.60 -69.50
C SER A 37 0.17 -18.17 -69.25
N THR A 38 0.19 -17.34 -70.30
CA THR A 38 0.48 -15.89 -70.26
C THR A 38 -0.63 -15.04 -69.63
N ASN A 39 -1.78 -15.63 -69.29
CA ASN A 39 -2.88 -14.95 -68.62
C ASN A 39 -3.00 -15.42 -67.17
N SER A 40 -2.40 -14.69 -66.24
CA SER A 40 -2.63 -14.86 -64.81
C SER A 40 -3.94 -14.18 -64.41
N THR A 41 -4.94 -14.94 -63.96
CA THR A 41 -6.11 -14.37 -63.29
C THR A 41 -5.76 -14.12 -61.82
N SER A 42 -5.96 -12.89 -61.35
CA SER A 42 -5.72 -12.48 -59.97
C SER A 42 -7.03 -12.12 -59.28
N PHE A 43 -7.24 -12.60 -58.06
CA PHE A 43 -8.35 -12.21 -57.20
C PHE A 43 -7.82 -11.45 -55.98
N THR A 44 -8.27 -10.21 -55.79
CA THR A 44 -7.97 -9.42 -54.59
C THR A 44 -9.00 -9.75 -53.52
N ILE A 45 -8.55 -10.21 -52.36
CA ILE A 45 -9.47 -10.57 -51.27
C ILE A 45 -9.94 -9.29 -50.58
N PRO A 46 -11.25 -8.96 -50.58
CA PRO A 46 -11.77 -7.77 -49.92
C PRO A 46 -11.41 -7.74 -48.43
N GLY A 47 -10.92 -6.59 -47.98
CA GLY A 47 -10.59 -6.35 -46.57
C GLY A 47 -9.26 -6.93 -46.10
N LEU A 48 -8.57 -7.78 -46.87
CA LEU A 48 -7.28 -8.35 -46.46
C LEU A 48 -6.09 -7.59 -47.08
N PHE A 49 -5.07 -7.36 -46.27
CA PHE A 49 -3.83 -6.68 -46.63
C PHE A 49 -2.60 -7.50 -46.23
N THR A 50 -1.55 -7.39 -47.02
CA THR A 50 -0.20 -7.85 -46.69
C THR A 50 0.74 -6.65 -46.64
N GLY A 51 1.82 -6.72 -45.87
CA GLY A 51 2.79 -5.63 -45.78
C GLY A 51 4.22 -6.11 -45.63
N CYS A 52 5.10 -5.21 -45.21
CA CYS A 52 6.50 -5.52 -44.90
C CYS A 52 6.63 -6.55 -43.77
N PHE A 53 5.74 -6.46 -42.79
CA PHE A 53 5.55 -7.44 -41.75
C PHE A 53 4.14 -8.01 -41.84
N PHE A 54 4.01 -9.34 -41.72
CA PHE A 54 2.70 -10.00 -41.74
C PHE A 54 1.75 -9.42 -40.69
N LEU A 55 2.25 -9.18 -39.47
CA LEU A 55 1.44 -8.62 -38.39
C LEU A 55 0.93 -7.19 -38.71
N ALA A 56 1.73 -6.37 -39.40
CA ALA A 56 1.32 -5.03 -39.79
C ALA A 56 0.19 -5.06 -40.84
N GLY A 57 0.31 -5.93 -41.86
CA GLY A 57 -0.75 -6.15 -42.84
C GLY A 57 -2.02 -6.71 -42.20
N MET A 58 -1.88 -7.68 -41.29
CA MET A 58 -3.00 -8.27 -40.55
C MET A 58 -3.74 -7.22 -39.72
N ARG A 59 -3.04 -6.39 -38.94
CA ARG A 59 -3.67 -5.36 -38.10
C ARG A 59 -4.54 -4.39 -38.91
N GLN A 60 -4.13 -4.06 -40.13
CA GLN A 60 -4.90 -3.19 -41.02
C GLN A 60 -5.99 -3.93 -41.81
N SER A 61 -6.01 -5.26 -41.77
CA SER A 61 -7.04 -6.06 -42.41
C SER A 61 -8.36 -6.05 -41.64
N THR A 62 -9.45 -6.32 -42.36
CA THR A 62 -10.80 -6.51 -41.82
C THR A 62 -11.24 -7.96 -42.06
N LEU A 63 -12.34 -8.36 -41.41
CA LEU A 63 -12.91 -9.70 -41.59
C LEU A 63 -14.01 -9.74 -42.68
N GLU A 64 -14.11 -8.71 -43.51
CA GLU A 64 -15.24 -8.50 -44.44
C GLU A 64 -15.50 -9.71 -45.36
N CYS A 65 -14.46 -10.26 -45.99
CA CYS A 65 -14.60 -11.42 -46.87
C CYS A 65 -15.17 -12.66 -46.14
N PHE A 66 -14.89 -12.83 -44.85
CA PHE A 66 -15.31 -14.02 -44.08
C PHE A 66 -16.80 -14.02 -43.71
N TYR A 67 -17.51 -12.91 -43.91
CA TYR A 67 -18.97 -12.85 -43.79
C TYR A 67 -19.68 -13.11 -45.13
N SER A 68 -18.93 -13.24 -46.24
CA SER A 68 -19.47 -13.40 -47.59
C SER A 68 -19.25 -14.81 -48.13
N GLU A 69 -20.33 -15.56 -48.34
CA GLU A 69 -20.28 -16.90 -48.94
C GLU A 69 -19.65 -16.89 -50.34
N SER A 70 -19.91 -15.84 -51.14
CA SER A 70 -19.33 -15.71 -52.47
C SER A 70 -17.82 -15.48 -52.41
N CYS A 71 -17.33 -14.70 -51.44
CA CYS A 71 -15.90 -14.46 -51.27
C CYS A 71 -15.15 -15.72 -50.85
N ILE A 72 -15.68 -16.45 -49.86
CA ILE A 72 -15.11 -17.72 -49.40
C ILE A 72 -15.09 -18.76 -50.54
N SER A 73 -16.18 -18.87 -51.31
CA SER A 73 -16.26 -19.80 -52.43
C SER A 73 -15.18 -19.55 -53.50
N ILE A 74 -14.85 -18.28 -53.77
CA ILE A 74 -13.76 -17.92 -54.70
C ILE A 74 -12.40 -18.34 -54.11
N ILE A 75 -12.15 -18.09 -52.82
CA ILE A 75 -10.92 -18.52 -52.14
C ILE A 75 -10.78 -20.05 -52.21
N GLU A 76 -11.86 -20.79 -51.96
CA GLU A 76 -11.89 -22.26 -52.08
C GLU A 76 -11.52 -22.72 -53.49
N GLU A 77 -12.07 -22.10 -54.53
CA GLU A 77 -11.77 -22.42 -55.93
C GLU A 77 -10.26 -22.28 -56.23
N TYR A 78 -9.65 -21.18 -55.80
CA TYR A 78 -8.21 -20.97 -55.97
C TYR A 78 -7.35 -21.96 -55.17
N LEU A 79 -7.79 -22.39 -53.98
CA LEU A 79 -7.06 -23.35 -53.14
C LEU A 79 -7.23 -24.81 -53.58
N GLN A 80 -8.36 -25.18 -54.17
CA GLN A 80 -8.60 -26.53 -54.72
C GLN A 80 -7.66 -26.88 -55.87
N VAL A 81 -7.14 -25.88 -56.59
CA VAL A 81 -6.07 -26.04 -57.60
C VAL A 81 -4.76 -26.52 -56.96
N LEU A 82 -4.55 -26.25 -55.66
CA LEU A 82 -3.31 -26.56 -54.93
C LEU A 82 -3.43 -27.75 -53.97
N ILE A 83 -4.63 -28.06 -53.44
CA ILE A 83 -4.87 -29.17 -52.47
C ILE A 83 -6.23 -29.84 -52.76
N PRO A 84 -6.31 -31.13 -53.15
CA PRO A 84 -7.56 -31.73 -53.65
C PRO A 84 -8.65 -32.07 -52.61
N SER A 85 -8.57 -31.68 -51.34
CA SER A 85 -9.52 -32.18 -50.33
C SER A 85 -9.59 -31.28 -49.10
N ASN A 86 -10.54 -30.33 -49.08
CA ASN A 86 -11.36 -29.92 -47.92
C ASN A 86 -12.14 -28.63 -48.23
N LYS A 87 -13.42 -28.58 -47.85
CA LYS A 87 -14.24 -27.35 -47.91
C LYS A 87 -13.82 -26.44 -46.75
N LEU A 88 -13.46 -25.20 -47.05
CA LEU A 88 -12.87 -24.22 -46.13
C LEU A 88 -13.99 -23.45 -45.39
N THR A 89 -14.78 -24.17 -44.58
CA THR A 89 -15.74 -23.62 -43.57
C THR A 89 -16.93 -22.78 -44.09
N SER A 90 -17.94 -22.60 -43.22
CA SER A 90 -19.11 -21.75 -43.47
C SER A 90 -18.81 -20.27 -43.13
N PRO A 91 -19.46 -19.29 -43.79
CA PRO A 91 -19.28 -17.86 -43.48
C PRO A 91 -19.67 -17.51 -42.04
N LEU A 92 -19.05 -16.46 -41.50
CA LEU A 92 -19.37 -15.90 -40.19
C LEU A 92 -20.81 -15.38 -40.16
N ASN A 93 -21.50 -15.59 -39.04
CA ASN A 93 -22.92 -15.26 -38.92
C ASN A 93 -23.13 -13.77 -38.63
N ILE A 94 -23.53 -13.01 -39.66
CA ILE A 94 -23.85 -11.58 -39.57
C ILE A 94 -25.04 -11.26 -38.64
N SER A 95 -25.84 -12.27 -38.26
CA SER A 95 -27.01 -12.11 -37.38
C SER A 95 -26.64 -12.03 -35.90
N ILE A 96 -25.40 -12.33 -35.53
CA ILE A 96 -24.90 -12.17 -34.15
C ILE A 96 -24.57 -10.70 -33.95
N GLN A 97 -25.17 -10.08 -32.93
CA GLN A 97 -24.93 -8.68 -32.60
C GLN A 97 -23.50 -8.52 -32.06
N SER A 98 -22.58 -8.01 -32.89
CA SER A 98 -21.22 -7.66 -32.49
C SER A 98 -21.13 -6.17 -32.17
N GLN A 99 -20.26 -5.79 -31.23
CA GLN A 99 -19.90 -4.39 -30.99
C GLN A 99 -19.08 -3.80 -32.15
N PHE A 100 -18.50 -4.65 -32.99
CA PHE A 100 -17.67 -4.23 -34.12
C PHE A 100 -18.45 -4.29 -35.43
N ASN A 101 -18.22 -3.28 -36.27
CA ASN A 101 -18.70 -3.32 -37.65
C ASN A 101 -17.87 -4.32 -38.48
N ILE A 102 -18.44 -4.88 -39.54
CA ILE A 102 -17.82 -5.83 -40.48
C ILE A 102 -16.51 -5.30 -41.10
N ASN A 103 -16.42 -3.98 -41.25
CA ASN A 103 -15.26 -3.27 -41.78
C ASN A 103 -14.30 -2.77 -40.69
N SER A 104 -14.51 -3.16 -39.42
CA SER A 104 -13.57 -2.84 -38.36
C SER A 104 -12.25 -3.55 -38.64
N THR A 105 -11.15 -2.81 -38.53
CA THR A 105 -9.81 -3.38 -38.66
C THR A 105 -9.53 -4.33 -37.50
N LEU A 106 -8.71 -5.33 -37.73
CA LEU A 106 -8.25 -6.25 -36.70
C LEU A 106 -7.49 -5.51 -35.60
N ASP A 107 -6.82 -4.40 -35.91
CA ASP A 107 -6.20 -3.52 -34.90
C ASP A 107 -7.21 -3.01 -33.87
N LYS A 108 -8.36 -2.52 -34.34
CA LYS A 108 -9.44 -2.03 -33.46
C LYS A 108 -10.09 -3.16 -32.66
N ILE A 109 -10.19 -4.35 -33.24
CA ILE A 109 -10.74 -5.52 -32.55
C ILE A 109 -9.74 -6.00 -31.48
N LEU A 110 -8.45 -5.99 -31.79
CA LEU A 110 -7.35 -6.35 -30.89
C LEU A 110 -7.20 -5.35 -29.74
N SER A 111 -7.43 -4.04 -29.95
CA SER A 111 -7.32 -3.04 -28.89
C SER A 111 -8.32 -3.25 -27.75
N GLU A 112 -9.43 -3.92 -28.03
CA GLU A 112 -10.44 -4.36 -27.06
C GLU A 112 -10.28 -5.84 -26.68
N VAL A 113 -9.09 -6.44 -26.95
CA VAL A 113 -8.74 -7.84 -26.68
C VAL A 113 -9.73 -8.83 -27.32
N MET A 114 -10.33 -8.44 -28.45
CA MET A 114 -11.40 -9.19 -29.13
C MET A 114 -12.60 -9.52 -28.21
N THR A 115 -12.88 -8.70 -27.18
CA THR A 115 -13.95 -8.95 -26.20
C THR A 115 -15.25 -8.23 -26.54
N GLU A 116 -16.33 -8.96 -26.84
CA GLU A 116 -17.63 -8.38 -27.23
C GLU A 116 -18.36 -7.68 -26.07
N GLN A 117 -18.29 -8.22 -24.84
CA GLN A 117 -18.91 -7.64 -23.64
C GLN A 117 -18.17 -8.05 -22.35
N TRP A 118 -18.04 -7.13 -21.41
CA TRP A 118 -17.56 -7.40 -20.04
C TRP A 118 -18.75 -7.53 -19.08
N MET A 119 -18.97 -8.72 -18.51
CA MET A 119 -19.98 -8.93 -17.47
C MET A 119 -19.35 -8.77 -16.07
N GLY A 120 -19.51 -7.60 -15.46
CA GLY A 120 -19.09 -7.34 -14.08
C GLY A 120 -20.25 -7.52 -13.09
N SER A 121 -20.07 -8.35 -12.06
CA SER A 121 -20.95 -8.37 -10.89
C SER A 121 -20.15 -8.09 -9.62
N ALA A 122 -20.29 -6.89 -9.06
CA ALA A 122 -19.76 -6.54 -7.75
C ALA A 122 -20.89 -6.65 -6.71
N SER A 123 -20.70 -7.45 -5.67
CA SER A 123 -21.71 -7.67 -4.62
C SER A 123 -21.18 -7.25 -3.26
N HIS A 124 -21.68 -6.12 -2.77
CA HIS A 124 -21.39 -5.66 -1.40
C HIS A 124 -21.85 -6.68 -0.34
N SER A 125 -22.96 -7.38 -0.57
CA SER A 125 -23.48 -8.37 0.38
C SER A 125 -22.59 -9.61 0.48
N GLN A 126 -22.06 -10.09 -0.65
CA GLN A 126 -21.09 -11.20 -0.64
C GLN A 126 -19.77 -10.80 0.00
N TYR A 127 -19.26 -9.59 -0.32
CA TYR A 127 -18.08 -9.04 0.35
C TYR A 127 -18.28 -8.96 1.87
N PHE A 128 -19.38 -8.37 2.33
CA PHE A 128 -19.67 -8.21 3.76
C PHE A 128 -19.80 -9.57 4.47
N PHE A 129 -20.46 -10.55 3.83
CA PHE A 129 -20.60 -11.89 4.39
C PHE A 129 -19.25 -12.63 4.48
N GLN A 130 -18.42 -12.54 3.44
CA GLN A 130 -17.06 -13.10 3.46
C GLN A 130 -16.12 -12.40 4.45
N CYS A 131 -16.35 -11.11 4.72
CA CYS A 131 -15.54 -10.31 5.64
C CYS A 131 -15.70 -10.75 7.11
N HIS A 132 -16.75 -11.53 7.45
CA HIS A 132 -16.94 -12.14 8.79
C HIS A 132 -16.66 -11.16 9.94
N VAL A 133 -17.36 -10.03 9.95
CA VAL A 133 -17.12 -8.95 10.92
C VAL A 133 -17.45 -9.42 12.35
N ASP A 134 -16.42 -9.67 13.15
CA ASP A 134 -16.53 -10.25 14.51
C ASP A 134 -17.15 -9.29 15.54
N THR A 135 -16.75 -8.01 15.54
CA THR A 135 -17.28 -7.01 16.48
C THR A 135 -17.35 -5.63 15.82
N CYS A 136 -18.46 -4.94 16.03
CA CYS A 136 -18.65 -3.56 15.60
C CYS A 136 -18.71 -2.68 16.84
N THR A 137 -17.85 -1.67 16.94
CA THR A 137 -17.86 -0.71 18.05
C THR A 137 -18.42 0.62 17.58
N TYR A 138 -19.30 1.20 18.38
CA TYR A 138 -19.88 2.52 18.13
C TYR A 138 -19.74 3.38 19.39
N LEU A 139 -19.49 4.67 19.21
CA LEU A 139 -19.40 5.65 20.29
C LEU A 139 -20.80 6.16 20.62
N LEU A 140 -21.27 5.91 21.84
CA LEU A 140 -22.53 6.45 22.35
C LEU A 140 -22.26 7.54 23.42
N THR A 141 -22.64 8.78 23.14
CA THR A 141 -22.61 9.87 24.13
C THR A 141 -23.87 9.84 24.99
N SER A 142 -23.77 9.25 26.19
CA SER A 142 -24.89 9.18 27.14
C SER A 142 -24.94 10.41 28.05
N ARG A 143 -26.15 10.91 28.34
CA ARG A 143 -26.38 11.90 29.40
C ARG A 143 -26.08 11.30 30.78
N PHE A 144 -25.84 12.16 31.77
CA PHE A 144 -25.71 11.73 33.17
C PHE A 144 -26.93 10.90 33.59
N ASN A 145 -26.68 9.77 34.24
CA ASN A 145 -27.73 8.89 34.74
C ASN A 145 -28.66 9.70 35.67
N ILE A 146 -29.98 9.54 35.51
CA ILE A 146 -30.99 10.25 36.30
C ILE A 146 -30.78 10.04 37.81
N VAL A 147 -30.26 8.88 38.22
CA VAL A 147 -29.90 8.59 39.60
C VAL A 147 -28.78 9.53 40.07
N TYR A 148 -27.71 9.70 39.29
CA TYR A 148 -26.61 10.62 39.60
C TYR A 148 -27.10 12.07 39.76
N ILE A 149 -28.02 12.51 38.89
CA ILE A 149 -28.62 13.84 38.97
C ILE A 149 -29.41 14.01 40.28
N ILE A 150 -30.28 13.04 40.60
CA ILE A 150 -31.11 13.06 41.81
C ILE A 150 -30.25 13.03 43.09
N THR A 151 -29.22 12.16 43.14
CA THR A 151 -28.35 12.05 44.32
C THR A 151 -27.55 13.33 44.56
N THR A 152 -27.08 13.98 43.49
CA THR A 152 -26.35 15.25 43.58
C THR A 152 -27.25 16.38 44.08
N MET A 153 -28.51 16.45 43.60
CA MET A 153 -29.48 17.44 44.08
C MET A 153 -29.83 17.24 45.57
N ILE A 154 -30.03 16.00 46.02
CA ILE A 154 -30.32 15.69 47.43
C ILE A 154 -29.15 16.12 48.32
N GLY A 155 -27.91 15.80 47.94
CA GLY A 155 -26.71 16.22 48.67
C GLY A 155 -26.59 17.74 48.76
N LEU A 156 -26.80 18.45 47.65
CA LEU A 156 -26.70 19.91 47.56
C LEU A 156 -27.77 20.63 48.41
N ILE A 157 -29.04 20.19 48.32
CA ILE A 157 -30.14 20.73 49.14
C ILE A 157 -29.84 20.51 50.63
N GLY A 158 -29.32 19.34 50.99
CA GLY A 158 -28.90 19.01 52.34
C GLY A 158 -27.85 19.94 52.91
N GLY A 159 -26.75 20.11 52.17
CA GLY A 159 -25.65 21.01 52.56
C GLY A 159 -26.11 22.45 52.66
N LEU A 160 -26.83 22.94 51.65
CA LEU A 160 -27.30 24.33 51.58
C LEU A 160 -28.21 24.68 52.75
N VAL A 161 -29.20 23.83 53.08
CA VAL A 161 -30.12 24.06 54.21
C VAL A 161 -29.38 24.12 55.55
N LYS A 162 -28.37 23.28 55.76
CA LYS A 162 -27.59 23.27 57.00
C LYS A 162 -26.68 24.48 57.13
N VAL A 163 -26.01 24.89 56.05
CA VAL A 163 -25.19 26.10 56.00
C VAL A 163 -26.04 27.34 56.26
N LEU A 164 -27.19 27.44 55.60
CA LEU A 164 -28.15 28.54 55.80
C LEU A 164 -28.65 28.61 57.25
N ARG A 165 -28.88 27.47 57.92
CA ARG A 165 -29.34 27.45 59.33
C ARG A 165 -28.31 28.00 60.32
N ILE A 166 -27.01 27.95 59.98
CA ILE A 166 -25.93 28.55 60.77
C ILE A 166 -25.74 30.03 60.42
N LEU A 167 -25.87 30.39 59.14
CA LEU A 167 -25.61 31.75 58.66
C LEU A 167 -26.80 32.71 58.85
N LEU A 168 -28.05 32.24 58.64
CA LEU A 168 -29.26 33.08 58.74
C LEU A 168 -29.44 33.75 60.10
N PRO A 169 -29.27 33.10 61.26
CA PRO A 169 -29.36 33.78 62.56
C PRO A 169 -28.33 34.90 62.71
N ARG A 170 -27.14 34.74 62.11
CA ARG A 170 -26.08 35.75 62.16
C ARG A 170 -26.34 36.91 61.19
N ILE A 171 -26.80 36.61 59.97
CA ILE A 171 -27.20 37.64 58.99
C ILE A 171 -28.38 38.44 59.54
N VAL A 172 -29.41 37.77 60.06
CA VAL A 172 -30.58 38.42 60.68
C VAL A 172 -30.18 39.27 61.88
N LYS A 173 -29.27 38.79 62.76
CA LYS A 173 -28.79 39.55 63.92
C LYS A 173 -27.86 40.72 63.52
N PHE A 174 -27.12 40.58 62.42
CA PHE A 174 -26.31 41.64 61.83
C PHE A 174 -27.19 42.73 61.20
N ILE A 175 -28.26 42.34 60.50
CA ILE A 175 -29.27 43.25 59.92
C ILE A 175 -30.08 43.93 61.04
N ARG A 176 -30.51 43.20 62.08
CA ARG A 176 -31.24 43.78 63.25
C ARG A 176 -30.42 44.82 63.99
N ARG A 177 -29.08 44.68 64.03
CA ARG A 177 -28.15 45.66 64.64
C ARG A 177 -28.00 46.94 63.83
N ARG A 178 -28.41 46.99 62.56
CA ARG A 178 -28.36 48.20 61.71
C ARG A 178 -29.68 48.99 61.63
N ILE A 179 -30.80 48.48 62.15
CA ILE A 179 -32.15 49.04 61.90
C ILE A 179 -32.84 49.55 63.20
N SER A 180 -32.12 49.79 64.30
CA SER A 180 -32.73 50.34 65.54
C SER A 180 -32.40 51.85 65.71
N PRO A 181 -33.38 52.77 65.84
CA PRO A 181 -33.14 54.22 66.06
C PRO A 181 -32.97 54.59 67.55
N PRO A 182 -32.49 55.82 67.88
CA PRO A 182 -31.79 56.12 69.14
C PRO A 182 -32.63 56.92 70.16
N LEU A 183 -32.34 56.76 71.47
CA LEU A 183 -32.56 57.82 72.47
C LEU A 183 -31.45 57.83 73.54
N THR A 184 -31.02 59.05 73.85
CA THR A 184 -29.84 59.59 74.55
C THR A 184 -29.87 59.35 76.09
N VAL A 185 -28.78 59.34 76.88
CA VAL A 185 -27.85 60.44 77.25
C VAL A 185 -26.66 59.88 78.11
N LEU A 186 -25.41 60.28 77.76
CA LEU A 186 -24.12 60.48 78.51
C LEU A 186 -23.65 59.45 79.59
N LYS A 187 -22.38 59.02 79.72
CA LYS A 187 -21.07 59.43 79.19
C LYS A 187 -20.01 58.32 79.46
N GLU A 188 -18.89 58.44 78.74
CA GLU A 188 -17.55 57.83 78.95
C GLU A 188 -17.20 56.47 78.32
N SER A 189 -15.90 56.30 78.10
CA SER A 189 -15.23 56.04 76.82
C SER A 189 -14.47 54.70 76.73
N ASP A 190 -14.35 54.19 75.48
CA ASP A 190 -13.44 53.15 74.94
C ASP A 190 -13.62 51.65 75.29
N PRO A 191 -13.19 50.68 74.42
CA PRO A 191 -13.14 50.65 72.96
C PRO A 191 -13.91 49.44 72.36
N VAL A 192 -14.47 49.63 71.15
CA VAL A 192 -15.37 48.69 70.43
C VAL A 192 -14.68 47.44 69.83
N ARG A 193 -13.42 47.14 70.14
CA ARG A 193 -12.64 46.09 69.45
C ARG A 193 -12.58 44.72 70.15
N LYS A 194 -13.62 44.29 70.87
CA LYS A 194 -13.67 42.94 71.51
C LYS A 194 -15.04 42.22 71.45
N SER A 195 -15.96 42.61 70.58
CA SER A 195 -17.32 42.03 70.57
C SER A 195 -17.46 40.72 69.75
N LEU A 196 -16.62 40.49 68.73
CA LEU A 196 -16.69 39.27 67.90
C LEU A 196 -15.89 38.09 68.49
N LEU A 197 -14.67 38.34 68.96
CA LEU A 197 -13.82 37.31 69.55
C LEU A 197 -14.41 36.74 70.84
N LYS A 198 -15.00 37.58 71.71
CA LYS A 198 -15.65 37.13 72.94
C LYS A 198 -16.94 36.34 72.66
N GLN A 199 -17.66 36.64 71.57
CA GLN A 199 -18.85 35.88 71.11
C GLN A 199 -18.49 34.55 70.43
N LEU A 200 -17.34 34.46 69.76
CA LEU A 200 -16.78 33.19 69.28
C LEU A 200 -16.26 32.32 70.45
N TRP A 201 -15.71 32.95 71.49
CA TRP A 201 -15.13 32.25 72.64
C TRP A 201 -16.17 31.59 73.56
N THR A 202 -17.38 32.16 73.65
CA THR A 202 -18.51 31.61 74.41
C THR A 202 -19.44 30.74 73.58
N TRP A 203 -19.09 30.45 72.32
CA TRP A 203 -19.93 29.62 71.46
C TRP A 203 -19.80 28.14 71.86
N ASN A 204 -20.94 27.54 72.17
CA ASN A 204 -21.08 26.11 72.46
C ASN A 204 -22.14 25.52 71.53
N HIS A 205 -21.71 24.81 70.49
CA HIS A 205 -22.57 24.13 69.53
C HIS A 205 -23.24 22.88 70.13
N PHE A 206 -22.67 22.34 71.20
CA PHE A 206 -23.17 21.15 71.91
C PHE A 206 -23.77 21.50 73.28
N ALA A 207 -24.28 22.73 73.44
CA ALA A 207 -24.92 23.18 74.68
C ALA A 207 -26.19 22.34 74.95
N ASN A 208 -26.28 21.79 76.17
CA ASN A 208 -27.47 21.08 76.63
C ASN A 208 -28.36 22.06 77.42
N THR A 209 -29.66 22.15 77.09
CA THR A 209 -30.60 23.10 77.72
C THR A 209 -31.13 22.64 79.08
N ALA A 210 -30.91 21.37 79.45
CA ALA A 210 -31.22 20.85 80.79
C ALA A 210 -30.19 21.36 81.81
N LYS A 211 -30.67 21.94 82.93
CA LYS A 211 -29.85 22.42 84.06
C LYS A 211 -28.94 21.28 84.58
N ILE A 212 -27.67 21.33 84.20
CA ILE A 212 -26.61 20.45 84.70
C ILE A 212 -25.72 21.29 85.61
N SER A 213 -25.45 20.81 86.83
CA SER A 213 -24.63 21.49 87.84
C SER A 213 -23.15 21.08 87.83
N ASP A 214 -22.68 20.36 86.80
CA ASP A 214 -21.31 19.82 86.73
C ASP A 214 -20.42 20.62 85.77
N GLU A 215 -19.40 21.28 86.32
CA GLU A 215 -18.46 22.16 85.61
C GLU A 215 -17.60 21.38 84.59
N ARG A 216 -17.39 20.07 84.80
CA ARG A 216 -16.66 19.20 83.86
C ARG A 216 -17.42 19.00 82.54
N GLU A 217 -18.74 18.84 82.58
CA GLU A 217 -19.54 18.62 81.38
C GLU A 217 -19.63 19.88 80.51
N ILE A 218 -19.73 21.06 81.13
CA ILE A 218 -19.71 22.34 80.42
C ILE A 218 -18.37 22.52 79.67
N ARG A 219 -17.25 22.18 80.32
CA ARG A 219 -15.91 22.25 79.71
C ARG A 219 -15.74 21.27 78.54
N GLN A 220 -16.31 20.06 78.64
CA GLN A 220 -16.34 19.08 77.53
C GLN A 220 -17.10 19.60 76.31
N GLN A 221 -18.24 20.26 76.51
CA GLN A 221 -19.06 20.80 75.42
C GLN A 221 -18.35 21.93 74.66
N PHE A 222 -17.62 22.81 75.36
CA PHE A 222 -16.81 23.85 74.71
C PHE A 222 -15.63 23.26 73.92
N ILE A 223 -14.95 22.23 74.45
CA ILE A 223 -13.86 21.54 73.75
C ILE A 223 -14.39 20.83 72.50
N ALA A 224 -15.53 20.12 72.61
CA ALA A 224 -16.21 19.49 71.50
C ALA A 224 -16.58 20.51 70.41
N THR A 225 -17.10 21.67 70.81
CA THR A 225 -17.46 22.74 69.87
C THR A 225 -16.24 23.29 69.13
N ARG A 226 -15.11 23.50 69.82
CA ARG A 226 -13.88 24.01 69.20
C ARG A 226 -13.27 22.99 68.22
N LEU A 227 -13.24 21.72 68.62
CA LEU A 227 -12.72 20.63 67.79
C LEU A 227 -13.59 20.41 66.54
N PHE A 228 -14.91 20.57 66.66
CA PHE A 228 -15.85 20.55 65.53
C PHE A 228 -15.55 21.64 64.50
N ILE A 229 -15.32 22.88 64.95
CA ILE A 229 -15.06 24.01 64.05
C ILE A 229 -13.73 23.85 63.32
N ILE A 230 -12.67 23.45 64.05
CA ILE A 230 -11.33 23.28 63.47
C ILE A 230 -11.33 22.17 62.42
N LEU A 231 -11.89 21.00 62.73
CA LEU A 231 -11.95 19.89 61.79
C LEU A 231 -12.80 20.21 60.57
N LEU A 232 -13.92 20.94 60.75
CA LEU A 232 -14.75 21.38 59.63
C LEU A 232 -13.99 22.37 58.72
N ALA A 233 -13.25 23.31 59.30
CA ALA A 233 -12.47 24.29 58.54
C ALA A 233 -11.31 23.65 57.77
N ILE A 234 -10.56 22.73 58.38
CA ILE A 234 -9.46 22.00 57.72
C ILE A 234 -9.99 21.16 56.57
N SER A 235 -11.09 20.44 56.79
CA SER A 235 -11.70 19.59 55.76
C SER A 235 -12.23 20.42 54.58
N PHE A 236 -12.80 21.60 54.86
CA PHE A 236 -13.26 22.53 53.83
C PHE A 236 -12.10 23.04 52.96
N VAL A 237 -11.01 23.47 53.58
CA VAL A 237 -9.83 23.95 52.85
C VAL A 237 -9.27 22.84 51.98
N ALA A 238 -9.03 21.64 52.54
CA ALA A 238 -8.48 20.51 51.79
C ALA A 238 -9.32 20.13 50.56
N LEU A 239 -10.66 20.12 50.70
CA LEU A 239 -11.57 19.84 49.58
C LEU A 239 -11.49 20.92 48.49
N VAL A 240 -11.48 22.19 48.85
CA VAL A 240 -11.36 23.30 47.88
C VAL A 240 -10.03 23.22 47.14
N THR A 241 -8.92 23.00 47.85
CA THR A 241 -7.59 22.91 47.24
C THR A 241 -7.52 21.76 46.24
N TYR A 242 -8.03 20.58 46.59
CA TYR A 242 -8.06 19.41 45.71
C TYR A 242 -8.77 19.69 44.38
N TYR A 243 -9.99 20.25 44.42
CA TYR A 243 -10.78 20.51 43.21
C TYR A 243 -10.26 21.69 42.35
N VAL A 244 -9.47 22.60 42.92
CA VAL A 244 -8.85 23.73 42.20
C VAL A 244 -7.65 23.28 41.37
N PHE A 245 -6.85 22.33 41.87
CA PHE A 245 -5.65 21.85 41.18
C PHE A 245 -5.92 20.77 40.13
N GLU A 246 -7.08 20.15 40.13
CA GLU A 246 -7.49 19.16 39.13
C GLU A 246 -7.76 19.84 37.76
N ARG A 247 -7.11 19.31 36.71
CA ARG A 247 -7.28 19.77 35.31
C ARG A 247 -8.13 18.77 34.53
N VAL A 248 -9.03 19.27 33.70
CA VAL A 248 -9.88 18.46 32.82
C VAL A 248 -9.45 18.68 31.37
N THR A 249 -9.35 17.60 30.61
CA THR A 249 -9.12 17.64 29.17
C THR A 249 -10.47 17.71 28.45
N LEU A 250 -10.68 18.75 27.66
CA LEU A 250 -11.89 18.93 26.84
C LEU A 250 -11.56 18.66 25.37
N LEU A 251 -12.46 17.94 24.71
CA LEU A 251 -12.43 17.68 23.27
C LEU A 251 -13.31 18.74 22.59
N TYR A 252 -12.73 19.51 21.69
CA TYR A 252 -13.43 20.49 20.85
C TYR A 252 -13.68 19.88 19.47
N HIS A 253 -14.85 20.16 18.90
CA HIS A 253 -15.21 19.75 17.54
C HIS A 253 -15.52 20.99 16.68
N ILE A 254 -15.01 20.99 15.45
CA ILE A 254 -15.33 21.97 14.43
C ILE A 254 -15.97 21.20 13.28
N GLU A 255 -17.21 21.54 12.94
CA GLU A 255 -17.92 20.93 11.82
C GLU A 255 -17.49 21.58 10.51
N SER A 256 -17.19 20.76 9.50
CA SER A 256 -16.87 21.16 8.12
C SER A 256 -15.91 22.36 8.01
N PRO A 257 -14.67 22.24 8.54
CA PRO A 257 -13.71 23.36 8.52
C PRO A 257 -13.30 23.74 7.09
N THR A 258 -13.10 25.03 6.87
CA THR A 258 -12.51 25.52 5.61
C THR A 258 -11.00 25.27 5.58
N LEU A 259 -10.41 25.28 4.38
CA LEU A 259 -8.96 25.13 4.22
C LEU A 259 -8.16 26.16 5.04
N GLU A 260 -8.58 27.43 5.03
CA GLU A 260 -7.93 28.48 5.82
C GLU A 260 -8.02 28.22 7.34
N GLN A 261 -9.19 27.79 7.82
CA GLN A 261 -9.39 27.44 9.23
C GLN A 261 -8.49 26.27 9.63
N PHE A 262 -8.36 25.26 8.77
CA PHE A 262 -7.49 24.13 9.01
C PHE A 262 -6.00 24.53 9.06
N ILE A 263 -5.55 25.38 8.13
CA ILE A 263 -4.17 25.91 8.14
C ILE A 263 -3.90 26.69 9.43
N HIS A 264 -4.84 27.52 9.88
CA HIS A 264 -4.70 28.27 11.12
C HIS A 264 -4.59 27.33 12.35
N LEU A 265 -5.39 26.25 12.40
CA LEU A 265 -5.34 25.27 13.49
C LEU A 265 -4.03 24.47 13.52
N GLN A 266 -3.39 24.28 12.36
CA GLN A 266 -2.08 23.61 12.27
C GLN A 266 -0.92 24.47 12.76
N GLN A 267 -1.01 25.80 12.65
CA GLN A 267 0.05 26.72 13.07
C GLN A 267 0.17 26.82 14.61
N ASP A 268 -0.89 26.48 15.36
CA ASP A 268 -0.87 26.47 16.81
C ASP A 268 -0.25 25.16 17.36
N GLN A 269 0.95 25.25 17.92
CA GLN A 269 1.69 24.09 18.46
C GLN A 269 0.95 23.33 19.57
N LEU A 270 0.06 23.98 20.33
CA LEU A 270 -0.71 23.31 21.39
C LEU A 270 -1.85 22.46 20.81
N ILE A 271 -2.38 22.87 19.65
CA ILE A 271 -3.52 22.22 18.97
C ILE A 271 -3.04 21.15 18.01
N ASN A 272 -2.01 21.45 17.20
CA ASN A 272 -1.49 20.60 16.12
C ASN A 272 -1.21 19.16 16.57
N ASN A 273 -0.63 18.99 17.77
CA ASN A 273 -0.30 17.67 18.33
C ASN A 273 -1.52 16.79 18.68
N SER A 274 -2.73 17.35 18.65
CA SER A 274 -3.97 16.64 18.97
C SER A 274 -5.08 16.81 17.94
N LEU A 275 -4.79 17.52 16.84
CA LEU A 275 -5.72 17.82 15.77
C LEU A 275 -5.95 16.56 14.91
N SER A 276 -7.20 16.11 14.83
CA SER A 276 -7.62 15.00 13.97
C SER A 276 -8.81 15.43 13.15
N CYS A 277 -8.69 15.26 11.83
CA CYS A 277 -9.64 15.73 10.83
C CYS A 277 -9.91 14.60 9.84
N PRO A 278 -10.79 13.64 10.16
CA PRO A 278 -11.11 12.55 9.25
C PRO A 278 -11.68 13.07 7.91
N CYS A 279 -11.18 12.55 6.79
CA CYS A 279 -11.74 12.81 5.47
C CYS A 279 -13.09 12.11 5.31
N SER A 280 -14.04 12.76 4.63
CA SER A 280 -15.29 12.11 4.21
C SER A 280 -15.08 11.20 2.99
N THR A 281 -14.12 11.55 2.13
CA THR A 281 -13.69 10.72 0.99
C THR A 281 -12.31 10.13 1.26
N LEU A 282 -12.23 8.80 1.37
CA LEU A 282 -10.97 8.10 1.72
C LEU A 282 -10.04 7.88 0.52
N ALA A 283 -10.57 7.88 -0.70
CA ALA A 283 -9.84 7.56 -1.91
C ALA A 283 -10.16 8.60 -2.98
N ILE A 284 -9.13 9.31 -3.42
CA ILE A 284 -9.20 10.40 -4.41
C ILE A 284 -8.41 9.94 -5.62
N GLN A 285 -8.91 10.06 -6.84
CA GLN A 285 -8.13 9.65 -8.01
C GLN A 285 -6.93 10.58 -8.22
N TYR A 286 -5.82 10.07 -8.77
CA TYR A 286 -4.65 10.91 -9.04
C TYR A 286 -4.96 12.02 -10.04
N GLU A 287 -5.84 11.77 -11.03
CA GLU A 287 -6.29 12.79 -11.99
C GLU A 287 -6.89 14.06 -11.35
N ASP A 288 -7.47 13.94 -10.16
CA ASP A 288 -8.08 15.08 -9.45
C ASP A 288 -7.08 16.02 -8.79
N ILE A 289 -5.86 15.54 -8.52
CA ILE A 289 -4.91 16.22 -7.63
C ILE A 289 -3.50 16.32 -8.21
N ILE A 290 -3.14 15.52 -9.21
CA ILE A 290 -1.81 15.48 -9.83
C ILE A 290 -1.95 15.71 -11.33
N GLN A 291 -1.18 16.66 -11.85
CA GLN A 291 -1.00 16.88 -13.27
C GLN A 291 0.45 16.59 -13.65
N ILE A 292 0.66 15.81 -14.71
CA ILE A 292 1.98 15.49 -15.26
C ILE A 292 1.97 15.80 -16.76
N ASP A 293 2.89 16.67 -17.16
CA ASP A 293 3.21 17.03 -18.53
C ASP A 293 4.70 16.73 -18.80
N TYR A 294 5.10 16.62 -20.06
CA TYR A 294 6.48 16.34 -20.43
C TYR A 294 6.84 16.97 -21.76
N VAL A 295 8.14 17.23 -21.96
CA VAL A 295 8.71 17.73 -23.20
C VAL A 295 9.71 16.70 -23.70
N TYR A 296 9.44 16.16 -24.88
CA TYR A 296 10.36 15.26 -25.56
C TYR A 296 11.62 15.98 -26.05
N HIS A 297 12.69 15.22 -26.20
CA HIS A 297 13.89 15.65 -26.87
C HIS A 297 13.55 16.15 -28.30
N PRO A 298 14.11 17.29 -28.76
CA PRO A 298 13.79 17.89 -30.06
C PRO A 298 13.99 16.97 -31.27
N VAL A 299 14.79 15.91 -31.14
CA VAL A 299 14.93 14.88 -32.18
C VAL A 299 13.60 14.24 -32.55
N CYS A 300 12.70 14.01 -31.58
CA CYS A 300 11.42 13.34 -31.79
C CYS A 300 10.38 14.20 -32.53
N SER A 301 10.64 15.50 -32.69
CA SER A 301 9.84 16.41 -33.53
C SER A 301 10.59 16.91 -34.76
N SER A 302 11.84 16.47 -34.94
CA SER A 302 12.69 16.87 -36.06
C SER A 302 12.31 16.18 -37.37
N ARG A 303 12.91 16.61 -38.50
CA ARG A 303 12.76 15.88 -39.77
C ARG A 303 13.49 14.53 -39.77
N PHE A 304 14.47 14.32 -38.88
CA PHE A 304 15.28 13.11 -38.84
C PHE A 304 14.57 11.90 -38.23
N SER A 305 13.44 12.10 -37.53
CA SER A 305 12.64 11.05 -36.89
C SER A 305 11.35 10.73 -37.64
N ASN A 306 11.13 11.33 -38.82
CA ASN A 306 9.92 11.11 -39.61
C ASN A 306 10.29 10.58 -41.01
N PRO A 307 10.02 9.30 -41.31
CA PRO A 307 10.41 8.68 -42.58
C PRO A 307 9.73 9.31 -43.81
N ASP A 308 8.53 9.87 -43.67
CA ASP A 308 7.82 10.56 -44.77
C ASP A 308 8.44 11.92 -45.13
N ARG A 309 9.31 12.47 -44.26
CA ARG A 309 9.92 13.81 -44.41
C ARG A 309 11.37 13.78 -44.85
N ILE A 310 12.04 12.62 -44.77
CA ILE A 310 13.34 12.43 -45.40
C ILE A 310 13.08 11.65 -46.69
N GLU A 311 12.91 12.38 -47.79
CA GLU A 311 12.90 11.79 -49.13
C GLU A 311 14.34 11.30 -49.44
N VAL A 312 14.77 10.22 -48.79
CA VAL A 312 16.04 9.57 -49.07
C VAL A 312 15.81 8.69 -50.28
N ILE A 313 16.42 9.07 -51.40
CA ILE A 313 16.48 8.20 -52.58
C ILE A 313 17.48 7.10 -52.24
N GLY A 314 17.03 6.01 -51.60
CA GLY A 314 17.83 4.82 -51.33
C GLY A 314 18.16 4.00 -52.60
N TYR A 315 17.92 4.52 -53.80
CA TYR A 315 17.74 3.69 -54.99
C TYR A 315 18.79 3.86 -56.10
N GLN A 316 19.97 4.45 -55.85
CA GLN A 316 20.86 4.78 -56.99
C GLN A 316 22.31 4.28 -56.99
N ALA A 317 22.78 3.46 -56.04
CA ALA A 317 24.00 2.70 -56.35
C ALA A 317 24.23 1.43 -55.53
N THR A 318 24.89 0.49 -56.20
CA THR A 318 25.67 -0.62 -55.65
C THR A 318 26.79 -0.10 -54.74
N TYR A 319 26.45 0.24 -53.49
CA TYR A 319 27.41 0.65 -52.47
C TYR A 319 27.80 -0.53 -51.58
N PHE A 320 28.95 -0.41 -50.91
CA PHE A 320 29.34 -1.35 -49.86
C PHE A 320 28.25 -1.41 -48.77
N PHE A 321 27.89 -2.59 -48.27
CA PHE A 321 26.74 -2.78 -47.37
C PHE A 321 26.86 -2.03 -46.02
N LEU A 322 28.08 -1.65 -45.60
CA LEU A 322 28.29 -0.79 -44.41
C LEU A 322 28.36 0.70 -44.72
N ASP A 323 28.10 1.12 -45.96
CA ASP A 323 28.12 2.52 -46.34
C ASP A 323 26.96 3.28 -45.69
N PHE A 324 27.25 4.47 -45.16
CA PHE A 324 26.26 5.37 -44.58
C PHE A 324 25.06 5.60 -45.51
N ARG A 325 25.27 5.67 -46.83
CA ARG A 325 24.19 5.89 -47.80
C ARG A 325 23.20 4.73 -47.85
N VAL A 326 23.64 3.52 -47.48
CA VAL A 326 22.79 2.31 -47.39
C VAL A 326 22.13 2.24 -46.01
N LEU A 327 22.86 2.53 -44.94
CA LEU A 327 22.38 2.37 -43.56
C LEU A 327 21.53 3.55 -43.04
N ALA A 328 21.66 4.74 -43.62
CA ALA A 328 21.01 5.95 -43.14
C ALA A 328 19.46 5.87 -43.09
N PRO A 329 18.75 5.35 -44.12
CA PRO A 329 17.30 5.23 -44.07
C PRO A 329 16.81 4.44 -42.85
N SER A 330 17.34 3.23 -42.63
CA SER A 330 16.93 2.38 -41.51
C SER A 330 17.34 2.96 -40.17
N PHE A 331 18.50 3.64 -40.08
CA PHE A 331 18.91 4.35 -38.86
C PHE A 331 17.90 5.42 -38.45
N PHE A 332 17.53 6.32 -39.37
CA PHE A 332 16.59 7.40 -39.09
C PHE A 332 15.16 6.89 -38.86
N ASN A 333 14.76 5.84 -39.59
CA ASN A 333 13.47 5.19 -39.36
C ASN A 333 13.40 4.57 -37.94
N ALA A 334 14.43 3.84 -37.51
CA ALA A 334 14.50 3.27 -36.16
C ALA A 334 14.52 4.35 -35.07
N LEU A 335 15.21 5.47 -35.28
CA LEU A 335 15.15 6.64 -34.39
C LEU A 335 13.72 7.21 -34.27
N GLY A 336 13.00 7.30 -35.39
CA GLY A 336 11.59 7.66 -35.43
C GLY A 336 10.70 6.70 -34.64
N LEU A 337 10.88 5.40 -34.86
CA LEU A 337 10.15 4.35 -34.14
C LEU A 337 10.43 4.39 -32.64
N TYR A 338 11.67 4.64 -32.21
CA TYR A 338 11.97 4.81 -30.78
C TYR A 338 11.21 5.98 -30.16
N CYS A 339 11.14 7.12 -30.83
CA CYS A 339 10.34 8.25 -30.39
C CYS A 339 8.83 7.91 -30.34
N GLU A 340 8.31 7.18 -31.33
CA GLU A 340 6.90 6.78 -31.36
C GLU A 340 6.55 5.79 -30.24
N VAL A 341 7.38 4.77 -30.04
CA VAL A 341 7.19 3.76 -28.99
C VAL A 341 7.33 4.38 -27.61
N ALA A 342 8.32 5.27 -27.41
CA ALA A 342 8.45 6.06 -26.19
C ALA A 342 7.19 6.86 -25.90
N ALA A 343 6.61 7.51 -26.92
CA ALA A 343 5.39 8.29 -26.77
C ALA A 343 4.19 7.43 -26.34
N LYS A 344 3.94 6.33 -27.05
CA LYS A 344 2.87 5.39 -26.71
C LYS A 344 3.05 4.77 -25.33
N HIS A 345 4.29 4.48 -24.93
CA HIS A 345 4.59 3.91 -23.63
C HIS A 345 4.27 4.89 -22.49
N ILE A 346 4.68 6.16 -22.62
CA ILE A 346 4.35 7.20 -21.64
C ILE A 346 2.84 7.44 -21.58
N GLU A 347 2.16 7.55 -22.72
CA GLU A 347 0.71 7.75 -22.76
C GLU A 347 -0.05 6.64 -22.04
N LYS A 348 0.29 5.38 -22.31
CA LYS A 348 -0.31 4.21 -21.65
C LYS A 348 0.00 4.17 -20.15
N SER A 349 1.24 4.46 -19.77
CA SER A 349 1.68 4.49 -18.38
C SER A 349 0.98 5.60 -17.61
N LEU A 350 0.88 6.79 -18.19
CA LEU A 350 0.19 7.94 -17.61
C LEU A 350 -1.32 7.67 -17.47
N ALA A 351 -1.97 7.13 -18.49
CA ALA A 351 -3.39 6.76 -18.45
C ALA A 351 -3.71 5.74 -17.35
N SER A 352 -2.78 4.83 -17.07
CA SER A 352 -2.89 3.88 -15.96
C SER A 352 -2.64 4.55 -14.61
N PHE A 353 -1.63 5.41 -14.53
CA PHE A 353 -1.23 6.14 -13.33
C PHE A 353 -2.33 7.08 -12.81
N ILE A 354 -2.93 7.90 -13.68
CA ILE A 354 -3.94 8.90 -13.27
C ILE A 354 -5.22 8.27 -12.69
N ARG A 355 -5.50 7.01 -13.03
CA ARG A 355 -6.63 6.22 -12.51
C ARG A 355 -6.37 5.61 -11.13
N LEU A 356 -5.13 5.67 -10.63
CA LEU A 356 -4.79 5.19 -9.29
C LEU A 356 -5.40 6.10 -8.21
N LEU A 357 -5.53 5.55 -7.00
CA LEU A 357 -6.17 6.22 -5.88
C LEU A 357 -5.14 6.72 -4.86
N PHE A 358 -5.22 8.00 -4.53
CA PHE A 358 -4.63 8.63 -3.36
C PHE A 358 -5.50 8.33 -2.15
N VAL A 359 -5.07 7.36 -1.34
CA VAL A 359 -5.84 6.90 -0.18
C VAL A 359 -5.31 7.58 1.09
N ASN A 360 -6.18 8.32 1.77
CA ASN A 360 -5.86 8.92 3.06
C ASN A 360 -7.12 9.13 3.90
N ASP A 361 -7.04 8.85 5.19
CA ASP A 361 -8.19 8.93 6.10
C ASP A 361 -8.26 10.24 6.89
N GLN A 362 -7.21 11.05 6.88
CA GLN A 362 -7.14 12.35 7.55
C GLN A 362 -6.86 13.49 6.58
N ALA A 363 -7.25 14.72 6.91
CA ALA A 363 -6.74 15.89 6.20
C ALA A 363 -5.22 16.01 6.47
N LEU A 364 -4.41 15.95 5.41
CA LEU A 364 -2.96 16.09 5.49
C LEU A 364 -2.57 17.56 5.62
N ASN A 365 -1.45 17.85 6.28
CA ASN A 365 -0.81 19.16 6.16
C ASN A 365 -0.14 19.31 4.78
N LEU A 366 0.16 20.55 4.38
CA LEU A 366 0.73 20.86 3.07
C LEU A 366 2.10 20.18 2.84
N GLU A 367 2.96 20.14 3.85
CA GLU A 367 4.29 19.55 3.77
C GLU A 367 4.22 18.04 3.50
N VAL A 368 3.45 17.30 4.29
CA VAL A 368 3.24 15.84 4.15
C VAL A 368 2.53 15.52 2.84
N PHE A 369 1.55 16.33 2.42
CA PHE A 369 0.93 16.17 1.10
C PHE A 369 1.96 16.33 -0.03
N THR A 370 2.81 17.35 0.06
CA THR A 370 3.85 17.64 -0.95
C THR A 370 4.90 16.52 -0.99
N GLU A 371 5.37 16.03 0.16
CA GLU A 371 6.31 14.91 0.22
C GLU A 371 5.70 13.63 -0.37
N LYS A 372 4.45 13.30 -0.01
CA LYS A 372 3.76 12.13 -0.53
C LYS A 372 3.56 12.20 -2.04
N THR A 373 3.10 13.33 -2.56
CA THR A 373 2.85 13.52 -4.00
C THR A 373 4.15 13.51 -4.80
N ASN A 374 5.21 14.17 -4.32
CA ASN A 374 6.53 14.10 -4.95
C ASN A 374 7.08 12.67 -5.00
N ALA A 375 6.92 11.89 -3.93
CA ALA A 375 7.33 10.48 -3.92
C ALA A 375 6.56 9.65 -4.95
N ILE A 376 5.23 9.83 -5.03
CA ILE A 376 4.37 9.15 -6.02
C ILE A 376 4.79 9.49 -7.46
N ILE A 377 5.02 10.77 -7.75
CA ILE A 377 5.41 11.25 -9.08
C ILE A 377 6.81 10.74 -9.46
N ASN A 378 7.77 10.77 -8.54
CA ASN A 378 9.11 10.24 -8.79
C ASN A 378 9.10 8.73 -9.01
N ASN A 379 8.24 8.00 -8.28
CA ASN A 379 8.04 6.58 -8.49
C ASN A 379 7.44 6.30 -9.88
N PHE A 380 6.45 7.08 -10.31
CA PHE A 380 5.88 6.98 -11.66
C PHE A 380 6.95 7.17 -12.75
N LYS A 381 7.76 8.22 -12.66
CA LYS A 381 8.85 8.47 -13.63
C LYS A 381 9.82 7.28 -13.68
N SER A 382 10.33 6.88 -12.53
CA SER A 382 11.34 5.81 -12.44
C SER A 382 10.80 4.46 -12.92
N SER A 383 9.58 4.08 -12.52
CA SER A 383 8.97 2.81 -12.94
C SER A 383 8.64 2.79 -14.43
N THR A 384 8.10 3.89 -14.97
CA THR A 384 7.80 4.02 -16.41
C THR A 384 9.07 3.87 -17.26
N THR A 385 10.15 4.56 -16.86
CA THR A 385 11.44 4.49 -17.54
C THR A 385 12.06 3.10 -17.47
N ARG A 386 12.08 2.48 -16.29
CA ARG A 386 12.66 1.13 -16.12
C ARG A 386 11.92 0.08 -16.94
N ALA A 387 10.58 0.15 -16.98
CA ALA A 387 9.78 -0.75 -17.81
C ALA A 387 10.12 -0.61 -19.30
N PHE A 388 10.21 0.61 -19.82
CA PHE A 388 10.58 0.88 -21.22
C PHE A 388 11.96 0.32 -21.58
N VAL A 389 12.96 0.61 -20.74
CA VAL A 389 14.34 0.14 -20.94
C VAL A 389 14.42 -1.38 -20.86
N CYS A 390 13.65 -2.00 -19.95
CA CYS A 390 13.59 -3.45 -19.81
C CYS A 390 13.06 -4.11 -21.09
N ASP A 391 11.92 -3.65 -21.62
CA ASP A 391 11.33 -4.20 -22.84
C ASP A 391 12.29 -4.06 -24.04
N LEU A 392 12.93 -2.91 -24.20
CA LEU A 392 13.94 -2.70 -25.25
C LEU A 392 15.19 -3.56 -25.07
N THR A 393 15.61 -3.83 -23.83
CA THR A 393 16.76 -4.70 -23.55
C THR A 393 16.41 -6.16 -23.88
N ILE A 394 15.20 -6.60 -23.55
CA ILE A 394 14.71 -7.94 -23.90
C ILE A 394 14.76 -8.13 -25.42
N ILE A 395 14.17 -7.20 -26.18
CA ILE A 395 14.15 -7.29 -27.64
C ILE A 395 15.57 -7.34 -28.22
N SER A 396 16.47 -6.47 -27.75
CA SER A 396 17.86 -6.42 -28.23
C SER A 396 18.62 -7.72 -27.96
N ASN A 397 18.67 -8.16 -26.69
CA ASN A 397 19.38 -9.38 -26.29
C ASN A 397 18.80 -10.61 -26.98
N MET A 398 17.48 -10.69 -27.11
CA MET A 398 16.84 -11.84 -27.74
C MET A 398 17.02 -11.84 -29.26
N THR A 399 17.02 -10.68 -29.92
CA THR A 399 17.33 -10.56 -31.36
C THR A 399 18.76 -11.02 -31.64
N HIS A 400 19.70 -10.58 -30.80
CA HIS A 400 21.12 -10.94 -30.93
C HIS A 400 21.35 -12.44 -30.72
N ASN A 401 20.92 -13.00 -29.58
CA ASN A 401 21.18 -14.41 -29.27
C ASN A 401 20.42 -15.38 -30.17
N ASN A 402 19.27 -15.00 -30.73
CA ASN A 402 18.60 -15.81 -31.75
C ASN A 402 19.26 -15.72 -33.13
N GLY A 403 20.25 -14.83 -33.29
CA GLY A 403 20.96 -14.59 -34.54
C GLY A 403 20.00 -14.19 -35.65
N LEU A 404 19.02 -13.33 -35.37
CA LEU A 404 18.08 -12.89 -36.41
C LEU A 404 18.85 -12.08 -37.47
N MET A 405 18.71 -12.48 -38.74
CA MET A 405 19.48 -11.87 -39.83
C MET A 405 18.94 -10.47 -40.17
N THR A 406 19.83 -9.48 -40.34
CA THR A 406 19.46 -8.14 -40.80
C THR A 406 19.45 -8.08 -42.33
N THR A 407 18.55 -7.30 -42.92
CA THR A 407 18.44 -7.12 -44.38
C THR A 407 19.71 -6.52 -44.99
N HIS A 408 20.32 -5.58 -44.27
CA HIS A 408 21.57 -4.92 -44.66
C HIS A 408 22.82 -5.78 -44.44
N SER A 409 22.66 -7.03 -44.01
CA SER A 409 23.76 -7.95 -43.75
C SER A 409 24.82 -7.28 -42.87
N THR A 410 24.42 -6.75 -41.71
CA THR A 410 25.33 -6.13 -40.74
C THR A 410 25.85 -7.13 -39.71
N ASN A 411 25.13 -8.24 -39.51
CA ASN A 411 25.52 -9.35 -38.64
C ASN A 411 25.85 -10.66 -39.39
N PHE A 412 25.13 -11.00 -40.47
CA PHE A 412 25.36 -12.18 -41.31
C PHE A 412 25.47 -11.80 -42.79
N VAL A 413 26.42 -12.36 -43.54
CA VAL A 413 26.55 -12.21 -45.00
C VAL A 413 26.38 -13.58 -45.66
N LEU A 414 25.67 -13.59 -46.78
CA LEU A 414 25.56 -14.75 -47.65
C LEU A 414 26.64 -14.67 -48.74
N ILE A 415 27.66 -15.53 -48.64
CA ILE A 415 28.75 -15.59 -49.64
C ILE A 415 28.50 -16.73 -50.62
N MET A 416 28.55 -16.44 -51.92
CA MET A 416 28.57 -17.46 -52.97
C MET A 416 29.94 -18.11 -53.08
N GLY A 417 30.06 -19.37 -52.63
CA GLY A 417 31.25 -20.19 -52.81
C GLY A 417 31.40 -20.68 -54.25
N GLY A 418 32.47 -20.24 -54.94
CA GLY A 418 32.96 -20.86 -56.18
C GLY A 418 32.88 -19.96 -57.43
N THR A 419 33.88 -20.10 -58.31
CA THR A 419 33.94 -19.45 -59.63
C THR A 419 33.18 -20.22 -60.72
N HIS A 420 32.52 -21.34 -60.38
CA HIS A 420 31.77 -22.19 -61.30
C HIS A 420 30.37 -22.55 -60.76
N PRO A 421 29.28 -22.32 -61.53
CA PRO A 421 27.89 -22.61 -61.12
C PRO A 421 27.64 -24.07 -60.73
N SER A 422 28.41 -25.01 -61.29
CA SER A 422 28.27 -26.45 -61.06
C SER A 422 28.83 -26.93 -59.72
N TYR A 423 29.68 -26.16 -59.05
CA TYR A 423 30.19 -26.50 -57.71
C TYR A 423 29.31 -25.90 -56.59
N ALA A 424 28.61 -24.79 -56.84
CA ALA A 424 27.66 -24.20 -55.90
C ALA A 424 26.42 -25.10 -55.66
N LEU A 425 26.04 -25.90 -56.66
CA LEU A 425 24.88 -26.81 -56.60
C LEU A 425 25.13 -28.09 -55.76
N MET A 426 26.37 -28.42 -55.39
CA MET A 426 26.71 -29.68 -54.71
C MET A 426 27.07 -29.51 -53.22
N TYR A 427 27.48 -28.32 -52.77
CA TYR A 427 28.07 -28.13 -51.44
C TYR A 427 27.30 -27.19 -50.50
N GLY A 428 26.19 -26.60 -50.96
CA GLY A 428 25.41 -25.66 -50.15
C GLY A 428 26.16 -24.36 -49.86
N TYR A 429 25.40 -23.32 -49.55
CA TYR A 429 25.94 -22.05 -49.08
C TYR A 429 26.36 -22.23 -47.62
N THR A 430 27.47 -21.60 -47.20
CA THR A 430 27.78 -21.46 -45.79
C THR A 430 27.57 -19.99 -45.41
N PRO A 431 26.61 -19.65 -44.54
CA PRO A 431 26.53 -18.31 -43.97
C PRO A 431 27.88 -18.02 -43.31
N HIS A 432 28.57 -16.99 -43.79
CA HIS A 432 29.79 -16.53 -43.16
C HIS A 432 29.42 -15.42 -42.19
N PHE A 433 29.82 -15.60 -40.93
CA PHE A 433 29.75 -14.55 -39.94
C PHE A 433 30.54 -13.34 -40.46
N ILE A 434 29.93 -12.18 -40.44
CA ILE A 434 30.61 -10.95 -40.85
C ILE A 434 31.61 -10.60 -39.76
N SER A 435 32.87 -10.45 -40.18
CA SER A 435 33.75 -9.56 -39.46
C SER A 435 33.53 -8.15 -40.01
N LEU A 436 33.03 -7.25 -39.17
CA LEU A 436 32.98 -5.82 -39.47
C LEU A 436 34.43 -5.29 -39.44
N LYS A 437 35.25 -5.68 -40.43
CA LYS A 437 36.68 -5.39 -40.46
C LYS A 437 37.05 -4.47 -41.62
N ASP A 438 37.54 -3.28 -41.25
CA ASP A 438 38.64 -2.63 -41.97
C ASP A 438 39.83 -3.62 -42.03
N PRO A 439 40.80 -3.54 -42.95
CA PRO A 439 41.89 -4.51 -43.08
C PRO A 439 42.77 -4.75 -41.83
N PHE A 440 42.55 -4.09 -40.69
CA PHE A 440 43.45 -4.13 -39.52
C PHE A 440 42.84 -4.49 -38.13
N ASP A 441 41.59 -4.21 -37.72
CA ASP A 441 41.06 -4.61 -36.37
C ASP A 441 39.80 -5.52 -36.33
N LEU A 442 39.89 -6.70 -35.68
CA LEU A 442 38.98 -7.85 -35.83
C LEU A 442 37.72 -7.71 -34.95
N CYS A 443 36.62 -7.20 -35.50
CA CYS A 443 35.31 -7.14 -34.83
C CYS A 443 34.37 -8.17 -35.49
N ILE A 444 33.95 -9.19 -34.74
CA ILE A 444 33.07 -10.27 -35.21
C ILE A 444 31.75 -10.13 -34.45
N CYS A 445 30.63 -10.21 -35.15
CA CYS A 445 29.30 -10.09 -34.54
C CYS A 445 28.85 -11.29 -33.69
N PHE A 446 29.79 -12.17 -33.35
CA PHE A 446 29.51 -13.49 -32.80
C PHE A 446 29.90 -13.71 -31.32
N PRO A 447 30.84 -12.96 -30.71
CA PRO A 447 31.01 -12.98 -29.25
C PRO A 447 30.52 -11.71 -28.53
N GLY A 448 30.37 -10.56 -29.21
CA GLY A 448 30.25 -9.28 -28.53
C GLY A 448 29.15 -8.36 -29.06
N VAL A 449 28.20 -8.04 -28.18
CA VAL A 449 27.26 -6.88 -28.22
C VAL A 449 27.95 -5.53 -28.00
N GLN A 450 29.27 -5.45 -28.22
CA GLN A 450 30.04 -4.19 -28.15
C GLN A 450 30.81 -3.93 -29.45
N CYS A 451 30.40 -4.59 -30.53
CA CYS A 451 31.06 -4.48 -31.81
C CYS A 451 30.41 -3.34 -32.60
N HIS A 452 30.95 -2.13 -32.42
CA HIS A 452 30.49 -0.95 -33.12
C HIS A 452 31.62 -0.25 -33.89
N ASN A 453 31.32 0.19 -35.11
CA ASN A 453 32.21 0.98 -35.95
C ASN A 453 31.61 2.35 -36.24
N PRO A 454 32.40 3.43 -36.36
CA PRO A 454 31.89 4.71 -36.83
C PRO A 454 31.20 4.54 -38.17
N MET A 455 29.98 5.06 -38.29
CA MET A 455 29.26 5.02 -39.55
C MET A 455 29.98 5.94 -40.55
N ALA A 456 30.23 5.44 -41.76
CA ALA A 456 31.11 6.12 -42.69
C ALA A 456 30.65 6.00 -44.14
N ILE A 457 31.08 6.94 -44.96
CA ILE A 457 30.93 6.92 -46.41
C ILE A 457 32.15 6.24 -47.00
N TYR A 458 31.94 5.30 -47.91
CA TYR A 458 33.00 4.54 -48.57
C TYR A 458 33.09 4.88 -50.06
N SER A 459 34.25 4.60 -50.66
CA SER A 459 34.45 4.72 -52.11
C SER A 459 33.58 3.70 -52.88
N ASN A 460 33.03 4.12 -54.01
CA ASN A 460 32.27 3.22 -54.89
C ASN A 460 33.22 2.21 -55.58
N TYR A 461 32.76 0.97 -55.77
CA TYR A 461 33.38 -0.04 -56.65
C TYR A 461 34.87 -0.33 -56.38
N SER A 462 35.20 -0.90 -55.22
CA SER A 462 36.50 -1.55 -55.02
C SER A 462 36.38 -2.80 -54.14
N PHE A 463 37.19 -3.82 -54.48
CA PHE A 463 37.35 -5.06 -53.69
C PHE A 463 37.81 -4.78 -52.24
N LEU A 464 38.33 -3.57 -51.99
CA LEU A 464 38.63 -2.99 -50.69
C LEU A 464 38.03 -1.57 -50.67
N PRO A 465 36.85 -1.36 -50.07
CA PRO A 465 36.23 -0.03 -49.99
C PRO A 465 37.06 0.89 -49.09
N VAL A 466 37.40 2.09 -49.57
CA VAL A 466 38.18 3.08 -48.80
C VAL A 466 37.22 4.00 -48.06
N ARG A 467 37.43 4.17 -46.76
CA ARG A 467 36.68 5.11 -45.92
C ARG A 467 36.98 6.56 -46.33
N LEU A 468 35.97 7.27 -46.81
CA LEU A 468 36.06 8.66 -47.27
C LEU A 468 35.76 9.66 -46.16
N PHE A 469 34.75 9.41 -45.34
CA PHE A 469 34.31 10.32 -44.29
C PHE A 469 33.54 9.57 -43.19
N ASN A 470 33.87 9.85 -41.92
CA ASN A 470 33.10 9.36 -40.78
C ASN A 470 32.01 10.36 -40.44
N ILE A 471 30.79 9.89 -40.23
CA ILE A 471 29.71 10.73 -39.72
C ILE A 471 29.94 10.95 -38.22
N PRO A 472 30.22 12.18 -37.75
CA PRO A 472 30.50 12.45 -36.36
C PRO A 472 29.38 11.96 -35.43
N GLY A 473 29.75 11.10 -34.49
CA GLY A 473 28.85 10.60 -33.46
C GLY A 473 27.90 9.49 -33.87
N LEU A 474 27.82 9.10 -35.16
CA LEU A 474 27.00 7.96 -35.57
C LEU A 474 27.84 6.68 -35.67
N PHE A 475 27.26 5.56 -35.25
CA PHE A 475 27.87 4.25 -35.23
C PHE A 475 26.97 3.21 -35.90
N THR A 476 27.60 2.25 -36.57
CA THR A 476 26.97 1.00 -37.00
C THR A 476 27.40 -0.11 -36.05
N GLY A 477 26.46 -0.98 -35.67
CA GLY A 477 26.70 -2.14 -34.84
C GLY A 477 26.34 -3.42 -35.58
N CYS A 478 26.52 -4.56 -34.93
CA CYS A 478 26.09 -5.84 -35.47
C CYS A 478 24.59 -5.89 -35.72
N LEU A 479 23.83 -5.38 -34.75
CA LEU A 479 22.43 -5.04 -34.95
C LEU A 479 22.27 -3.52 -35.10
N PRO A 480 21.32 -3.07 -35.94
CA PRO A 480 20.99 -1.65 -36.05
C PRO A 480 20.64 -1.01 -34.70
N ASP A 481 19.96 -1.74 -33.81
CA ASP A 481 19.57 -1.22 -32.50
C ASP A 481 20.79 -0.92 -31.60
N GLU A 482 21.80 -1.79 -31.61
CA GLU A 482 23.08 -1.59 -30.89
C GLU A 482 23.83 -0.37 -31.43
N GLY A 483 23.98 -0.29 -32.77
CA GLY A 483 24.64 0.85 -33.41
C GLY A 483 23.95 2.20 -33.10
N ILE A 484 22.61 2.20 -33.08
CA ILE A 484 21.83 3.38 -32.70
C ILE A 484 22.07 3.76 -31.25
N ARG A 485 22.01 2.82 -30.30
CA ARG A 485 22.23 3.11 -28.86
C ARG A 485 23.59 3.74 -28.59
N HIS A 486 24.64 3.27 -29.26
CA HIS A 486 25.99 3.83 -29.17
C HIS A 486 26.17 5.17 -29.89
N SER A 487 25.23 5.55 -30.76
CA SER A 487 25.28 6.82 -31.48
C SER A 487 24.92 8.01 -30.61
N SER A 488 25.48 9.17 -30.93
CA SER A 488 25.12 10.49 -30.41
C SER A 488 24.62 11.36 -31.56
N LEU A 489 23.79 12.36 -31.25
CA LEU A 489 23.15 13.19 -32.27
C LEU A 489 24.01 14.41 -32.67
N ILE A 490 25.31 14.44 -32.34
CA ILE A 490 26.17 15.62 -32.48
C ILE A 490 26.21 16.17 -33.93
N CYS A 491 26.17 15.29 -34.92
CA CYS A 491 26.09 15.70 -36.32
C CYS A 491 24.77 16.43 -36.64
N LEU A 492 23.65 16.00 -36.05
CA LEU A 492 22.32 16.57 -36.32
C LEU A 492 22.14 17.97 -35.72
N PHE A 493 23.00 18.38 -34.78
CA PHE A 493 23.06 19.73 -34.21
C PHE A 493 24.06 20.65 -34.93
N ASN A 494 24.77 20.15 -35.94
CA ASN A 494 25.78 20.91 -36.69
C ASN A 494 25.36 21.06 -38.16
N GLN A 495 25.03 22.30 -38.57
CA GLN A 495 24.57 22.56 -39.93
C GLN A 495 25.57 22.13 -41.01
N THR A 496 26.88 22.26 -40.77
CA THR A 496 27.89 21.78 -41.72
C THR A 496 27.82 20.27 -41.89
N CYS A 497 27.55 19.53 -40.81
CA CYS A 497 27.43 18.08 -40.85
C CYS A 497 26.13 17.63 -41.52
N VAL A 498 25.02 18.30 -41.22
CA VAL A 498 23.72 18.06 -41.88
C VAL A 498 23.76 18.38 -43.38
N ASP A 499 24.46 19.45 -43.77
CA ASP A 499 24.67 19.81 -45.18
C ASP A 499 25.47 18.72 -45.90
N LEU A 500 26.48 18.12 -45.24
CA LEU A 500 27.23 16.98 -45.77
C LEU A 500 26.35 15.73 -45.92
N ILE A 501 25.56 15.38 -44.90
CA ILE A 501 24.60 14.25 -45.00
C ILE A 501 23.64 14.46 -46.17
N SER A 502 23.07 15.66 -46.28
CA SER A 502 22.11 15.99 -47.36
C SER A 502 22.76 15.89 -48.74
N TYR A 503 24.02 16.33 -48.88
CA TYR A 503 24.79 16.21 -50.11
C TYR A 503 24.99 14.75 -50.53
N TRP A 504 25.43 13.90 -49.61
CA TRP A 504 25.76 12.50 -49.91
C TRP A 504 24.54 11.61 -50.12
N LEU A 505 23.41 11.93 -49.50
CA LEU A 505 22.12 11.24 -49.70
C LEU A 505 21.33 11.78 -50.89
N ASN A 506 21.83 12.82 -51.58
CA ASN A 506 21.09 13.56 -52.61
C ASN A 506 19.69 14.00 -52.11
N ALA A 507 19.61 14.39 -50.83
CA ALA A 507 18.37 14.76 -50.16
C ALA A 507 18.14 16.27 -50.21
N SER A 508 16.88 16.69 -50.05
CA SER A 508 16.56 18.11 -49.89
C SER A 508 17.29 18.71 -48.68
N LYS A 509 17.68 19.98 -48.76
CA LYS A 509 18.45 20.64 -47.69
C LYS A 509 17.64 20.67 -46.38
N VAL A 510 18.17 20.04 -45.32
CA VAL A 510 17.56 19.99 -43.98
C VAL A 510 18.28 20.95 -43.03
N LEU A 511 17.54 21.57 -42.11
CA LEU A 511 18.11 22.38 -41.03
C LEU A 511 18.56 21.49 -39.87
N ALA A 512 19.72 21.79 -39.31
CA ALA A 512 20.18 21.20 -38.06
C ALA A 512 19.22 21.53 -36.91
N ILE A 513 19.16 20.62 -35.94
CA ILE A 513 18.39 20.81 -34.71
C ILE A 513 19.04 21.94 -33.90
N ASP A 514 18.23 22.83 -33.32
CA ASP A 514 18.72 23.92 -32.47
C ASP A 514 19.12 23.37 -31.09
N ALA A 515 20.41 23.46 -30.78
CA ALA A 515 20.96 23.01 -29.50
C ALA A 515 20.51 23.89 -28.31
N ASN A 516 20.05 25.12 -28.55
CA ASN A 516 19.62 26.03 -27.47
C ASN A 516 18.29 25.63 -26.82
N ILE A 517 17.55 24.69 -27.42
CA ILE A 517 16.25 24.22 -26.93
C ILE A 517 16.43 23.12 -25.85
N LEU A 518 17.60 22.48 -25.82
CA LEU A 518 17.94 21.43 -24.86
C LEU A 518 18.08 21.99 -23.45
N ASN A 519 17.50 21.31 -22.46
CA ASN A 519 17.67 21.67 -21.04
C ASN A 519 18.52 20.65 -20.29
N HIS A 520 18.26 19.36 -20.51
CA HIS A 520 18.89 18.27 -19.78
C HIS A 520 19.95 17.56 -20.62
N PHE A 521 19.61 17.21 -21.86
CA PHE A 521 20.56 16.55 -22.77
C PHE A 521 21.56 17.52 -23.40
N THR A 522 22.65 16.97 -23.91
CA THR A 522 23.62 17.71 -24.73
C THR A 522 23.71 17.10 -26.13
N PRO A 523 24.22 17.82 -27.14
CA PRO A 523 24.47 17.24 -28.46
C PRO A 523 25.39 16.02 -28.47
N ARG A 524 26.17 15.80 -27.39
CA ARG A 524 27.05 14.63 -27.22
C ARG A 524 26.38 13.46 -26.50
N SER A 525 25.21 13.67 -25.91
CA SER A 525 24.48 12.61 -25.24
C SER A 525 24.16 11.49 -26.22
N THR A 526 24.35 10.25 -25.79
CA THR A 526 24.07 9.08 -26.64
C THR A 526 22.57 8.84 -26.72
N ILE A 527 22.14 8.11 -27.75
CA ILE A 527 20.75 7.70 -27.88
C ILE A 527 20.40 6.71 -26.76
N ASP A 528 21.35 5.91 -26.26
CA ASP A 528 21.12 5.08 -25.06
C ASP A 528 20.82 5.92 -23.81
N GLU A 529 21.55 7.02 -23.59
CA GLU A 529 21.22 7.98 -22.51
C GLU A 529 19.79 8.55 -22.67
N MET A 530 19.37 8.83 -23.90
CA MET A 530 18.00 9.30 -24.18
C MET A 530 16.96 8.20 -23.96
N ILE A 531 17.24 6.95 -24.37
CA ILE A 531 16.39 5.78 -24.12
C ILE A 531 16.21 5.54 -22.62
N ASN A 532 17.29 5.70 -21.84
CA ASN A 532 17.29 5.59 -20.38
C ASN A 532 16.48 6.70 -19.68
N GLU A 533 15.92 7.64 -20.43
CA GLU A 533 14.96 8.65 -19.94
C GLU A 533 13.73 8.75 -20.85
N VAL A 534 13.47 7.74 -21.68
CA VAL A 534 12.30 7.63 -22.57
C VAL A 534 12.17 8.83 -23.51
N PHE A 535 13.32 9.38 -23.94
CA PHE A 535 13.45 10.59 -24.75
C PHE A 535 12.81 11.85 -24.14
N VAL A 536 12.54 11.89 -22.84
CA VAL A 536 11.97 13.06 -22.17
C VAL A 536 13.11 14.00 -21.72
N ASP A 537 13.19 15.20 -22.29
CA ASP A 537 14.16 16.23 -21.88
C ASP A 537 13.75 16.93 -20.58
N ARG A 538 12.43 17.03 -20.32
CA ARG A 538 11.91 17.65 -19.09
C ARG A 538 10.54 17.12 -18.71
N TRP A 539 10.38 16.81 -17.43
CA TRP A 539 9.10 16.54 -16.79
C TRP A 539 8.56 17.78 -16.09
N ASN A 540 7.33 18.18 -16.42
CA ASN A 540 6.58 19.25 -15.75
C ASN A 540 5.48 18.61 -14.92
N TYR A 541 5.36 18.93 -13.63
CA TYR A 541 4.34 18.33 -12.79
C TYR A 541 3.88 19.30 -11.71
N SER A 542 2.63 19.14 -11.29
CA SER A 542 2.06 19.90 -10.19
C SER A 542 1.12 19.02 -9.38
N ALA A 543 1.02 19.32 -8.08
CA ALA A 543 0.05 18.69 -7.19
C ALA A 543 -0.77 19.77 -6.49
N SER A 544 -2.09 19.70 -6.59
CA SER A 544 -2.99 20.70 -6.03
C SER A 544 -3.44 20.33 -4.62
N TYR A 545 -2.82 20.97 -3.62
CA TYR A 545 -3.22 20.81 -2.22
C TYR A 545 -4.64 21.32 -1.96
N HIS A 546 -5.05 22.37 -2.68
CA HIS A 546 -6.39 22.91 -2.58
C HIS A 546 -7.43 21.88 -3.03
N ASP A 547 -7.22 21.27 -4.20
CA ASP A 547 -8.11 20.24 -4.73
C ASP A 547 -8.13 19.02 -3.81
N PHE A 548 -6.98 18.57 -3.33
CA PHE A 548 -6.90 17.50 -2.34
C PHE A 548 -7.77 17.77 -1.11
N TYR A 549 -7.64 18.95 -0.50
CA TYR A 549 -8.41 19.31 0.69
C TYR A 549 -9.92 19.35 0.38
N GLN A 550 -10.30 19.89 -0.78
CA GLN A 550 -11.70 19.93 -1.20
C GLN A 550 -12.30 18.54 -1.44
N ARG A 551 -11.54 17.58 -2.00
CA ARG A 551 -12.03 16.18 -2.18
C ARG A 551 -12.05 15.41 -0.85
N CYS A 552 -11.03 15.58 0.00
CA CYS A 552 -10.99 14.99 1.33
C CYS A 552 -12.18 15.44 2.19
N ARG A 553 -12.55 16.73 2.10
CA ARG A 553 -13.73 17.35 2.73
C ARG A 553 -14.01 16.82 4.14
N PRO A 554 -13.22 17.21 5.16
CA PRO A 554 -13.42 16.67 6.50
C PRO A 554 -14.77 17.10 7.08
N ASP A 555 -15.61 16.15 7.49
CA ASP A 555 -16.94 16.45 8.05
C ASP A 555 -16.86 17.10 9.43
N SER A 556 -15.86 16.69 10.24
CA SER A 556 -15.54 17.35 11.49
C SER A 556 -14.05 17.20 11.84
N CYS A 557 -13.47 18.21 12.46
CA CYS A 557 -12.16 18.15 13.09
C CYS A 557 -12.30 18.16 14.61
N SER A 558 -11.41 17.46 15.31
CA SER A 558 -11.37 17.45 16.77
C SER A 558 -9.98 17.69 17.32
N TYR A 559 -9.89 18.40 18.44
CA TYR A 559 -8.62 18.68 19.13
C TYR A 559 -8.82 18.81 20.65
N LYS A 560 -7.74 18.65 21.42
CA LYS A 560 -7.78 18.62 22.90
C LYS A 560 -7.16 19.86 23.52
N LEU A 561 -7.86 20.42 24.50
CA LEU A 561 -7.36 21.53 25.33
C LEU A 561 -7.56 21.22 26.82
N SER A 562 -6.53 21.48 27.63
CA SER A 562 -6.58 21.28 29.09
C SER A 562 -7.06 22.55 29.79
N LYS A 563 -8.18 22.48 30.51
CA LYS A 563 -8.78 23.61 31.24
C LYS A 563 -8.96 23.27 32.72
N HIS A 564 -8.92 24.31 33.57
CA HIS A 564 -9.26 24.18 34.99
C HIS A 564 -10.76 23.90 35.18
N ASN A 565 -11.09 23.22 36.30
CA ASN A 565 -12.46 22.97 36.71
C ASN A 565 -13.29 24.27 36.76
N SER A 566 -14.52 24.21 36.26
CA SER A 566 -15.46 25.32 36.37
C SER A 566 -15.73 25.63 37.84
N ILE A 567 -15.72 26.92 38.20
CA ILE A 567 -15.98 27.38 39.57
C ILE A 567 -17.31 26.85 40.11
N TRP A 568 -18.31 26.66 39.23
CA TRP A 568 -19.62 26.11 39.60
C TRP A 568 -19.57 24.62 39.96
N LEU A 569 -18.74 23.83 39.28
CA LEU A 569 -18.53 22.43 39.60
C LEU A 569 -17.89 22.29 41.00
N ILE A 570 -16.88 23.13 41.29
CA ILE A 570 -16.21 23.19 42.58
C ILE A 570 -17.21 23.56 43.69
N VAL A 571 -18.01 24.60 43.47
CA VAL A 571 -18.99 25.09 44.45
C VAL A 571 -20.06 24.03 44.75
N THR A 572 -20.59 23.36 43.73
CA THR A 572 -21.65 22.34 43.90
C THR A 572 -21.17 21.06 44.58
N ALA A 573 -19.95 20.59 44.25
CA ALA A 573 -19.31 19.46 44.93
C ALA A 573 -19.01 19.77 46.41
N VAL A 574 -18.52 20.97 46.70
CA VAL A 574 -18.22 21.41 48.06
C VAL A 574 -19.50 21.50 48.92
N PHE A 575 -20.58 22.10 48.40
CA PHE A 575 -21.85 22.17 49.15
C PHE A 575 -22.46 20.80 49.44
N SER A 576 -22.43 19.87 48.49
CA SER A 576 -23.01 18.53 48.66
C SER A 576 -22.26 17.67 49.69
N LEU A 577 -20.93 17.78 49.77
CA LEU A 577 -20.10 17.02 50.72
C LEU A 577 -20.14 17.60 52.15
N ILE A 578 -20.24 18.92 52.31
CA ILE A 578 -20.28 19.58 53.63
C ILE A 578 -21.48 19.12 54.46
N GLY A 579 -22.63 18.88 53.83
CA GLY A 579 -23.85 18.45 54.52
C GLY A 579 -23.68 17.12 55.28
N GLY A 580 -23.03 16.15 54.63
CA GLY A 580 -22.69 14.85 55.21
C GLY A 580 -21.66 14.96 56.33
N LEU A 581 -20.55 15.66 56.02
CA LEU A 581 -19.45 15.89 56.95
C LEU A 581 -19.92 16.56 58.25
N MET A 582 -20.76 17.59 58.16
CA MET A 582 -21.31 18.27 59.34
C MET A 582 -22.10 17.32 60.25
N LYS A 583 -22.84 16.35 59.69
CA LYS A 583 -23.63 15.41 60.49
C LYS A 583 -22.78 14.35 61.16
N ILE A 584 -21.79 13.83 60.45
CA ILE A 584 -20.82 12.87 61.00
C ILE A 584 -20.04 13.52 62.15
N LEU A 585 -19.52 14.74 61.95
CA LEU A 585 -18.80 15.47 62.98
C LEU A 585 -19.69 15.83 64.18
N GLN A 586 -20.98 16.15 63.97
CA GLN A 586 -21.95 16.42 65.04
C GLN A 586 -22.20 15.18 65.93
N ILE A 587 -22.13 13.97 65.38
CA ILE A 587 -22.37 12.73 66.13
C ILE A 587 -21.05 12.24 66.74
N ALA A 588 -19.97 12.22 65.95
CA ALA A 588 -18.71 11.63 66.35
C ALA A 588 -18.02 12.41 67.48
N ILE A 589 -18.01 13.74 67.43
CA ILE A 589 -17.20 14.56 68.33
C ILE A 589 -17.62 14.48 69.81
N PRO A 590 -18.91 14.55 70.16
CA PRO A 590 -19.33 14.35 71.56
C PRO A 590 -18.94 12.98 72.09
N HIS A 591 -19.02 11.94 71.25
CA HIS A 591 -18.66 10.58 71.62
C HIS A 591 -17.14 10.39 71.74
N THR A 592 -16.34 10.92 70.80
CA THR A 592 -14.88 10.84 70.87
C THR A 592 -14.34 11.66 72.03
N VAL A 593 -14.86 12.86 72.29
CA VAL A 593 -14.49 13.67 73.47
C VAL A 593 -14.85 12.92 74.75
N ARG A 594 -16.04 12.30 74.85
CA ARG A 594 -16.39 11.46 76.01
C ARG A 594 -15.46 10.25 76.17
N ILE A 595 -15.12 9.55 75.08
CA ILE A 595 -14.22 8.39 75.13
C ILE A 595 -12.82 8.80 75.54
N VAL A 596 -12.27 9.86 74.94
CA VAL A 596 -10.96 10.42 75.26
C VAL A 596 -10.90 10.88 76.71
N PHE A 597 -11.92 11.56 77.22
CA PHE A 597 -12.00 11.91 78.64
C PHE A 597 -12.21 10.68 79.54
N SER A 598 -12.92 9.64 79.09
CA SER A 598 -13.05 8.39 79.84
C SER A 598 -11.71 7.66 79.95
N LEU A 599 -10.89 7.68 78.89
CA LEU A 599 -9.54 7.12 78.84
C LEU A 599 -8.57 7.96 79.66
N TYR A 600 -8.64 9.29 79.55
CA TYR A 600 -7.89 10.22 80.40
C TYR A 600 -8.22 10.01 81.88
N SER A 601 -9.50 9.87 82.24
CA SER A 601 -9.92 9.58 83.63
C SER A 601 -9.52 8.18 84.12
N ARG A 602 -9.30 7.23 83.21
CA ARG A 602 -8.76 5.89 83.54
C ARG A 602 -7.24 5.95 83.72
N PHE A 603 -6.56 6.78 82.95
CA PHE A 603 -5.11 7.02 83.04
C PHE A 603 -4.74 7.84 84.29
N GLU A 604 -5.55 8.85 84.64
CA GLU A 604 -5.39 9.64 85.87
C GLU A 604 -5.64 8.81 87.13
N ARG A 605 -6.58 7.85 87.08
CA ARG A 605 -6.79 6.85 88.14
C ARG A 605 -5.68 5.79 88.23
N TRP A 606 -4.96 5.54 87.15
CA TRP A 606 -3.82 4.60 87.10
C TRP A 606 -2.57 5.17 87.80
N TRP A 607 -2.43 6.49 87.89
CA TRP A 607 -1.21 7.13 88.39
C TRP A 607 -1.11 7.21 89.94
N HIS A 608 -2.21 6.97 90.69
CA HIS A 608 -2.23 7.31 92.12
C HIS A 608 -2.40 6.21 93.18
N ARG A 609 -2.57 4.90 92.91
CA ARG A 609 -2.46 3.84 93.97
C ARG A 609 -2.06 2.43 93.47
N GLN A 610 -1.35 1.72 94.36
CA GLN A 610 -0.85 0.32 94.31
C GLN A 610 -1.94 -0.78 94.12
N PRO A 611 -1.59 -2.05 93.76
CA PRO A 611 -2.52 -3.04 93.20
C PRO A 611 -3.27 -3.88 94.26
N PRO A 612 -4.52 -4.29 93.98
CA PRO A 612 -4.94 -5.67 94.30
C PRO A 612 -5.91 -6.28 93.22
N PRO A 613 -6.53 -7.46 93.45
CA PRO A 613 -6.36 -8.69 92.69
C PRO A 613 -7.28 -8.87 91.46
N ILE A 614 -6.98 -9.92 90.69
CA ILE A 614 -7.66 -10.39 89.47
C ILE A 614 -9.15 -10.69 89.74
N ILE A 615 -10.05 -10.02 88.99
CA ILE A 615 -11.50 -10.31 88.88
C ILE A 615 -11.88 -10.25 87.39
N PRO A 616 -12.74 -11.17 86.89
CA PRO A 616 -12.79 -11.53 85.47
C PRO A 616 -13.44 -10.48 84.57
N ARG A 617 -13.02 -10.51 83.29
CA ARG A 617 -13.61 -9.80 82.14
C ARG A 617 -15.15 -9.94 82.15
N SER A 618 -15.85 -8.91 82.61
CA SER A 618 -17.28 -8.77 82.35
C SER A 618 -17.47 -8.34 80.90
N LYS A 619 -18.15 -9.20 80.14
CA LYS A 619 -18.64 -8.91 78.79
C LYS A 619 -19.45 -7.61 78.83
N LEU A 620 -19.04 -6.62 78.05
CA LEU A 620 -19.87 -5.46 77.74
C LEU A 620 -21.15 -5.98 77.05
N SER A 621 -22.26 -6.00 77.78
CA SER A 621 -23.49 -6.64 77.31
C SER A 621 -24.22 -5.77 76.30
N PHE A 622 -24.45 -6.33 75.12
CA PHE A 622 -25.24 -5.77 74.01
C PHE A 622 -26.67 -5.36 74.47
N GLN A 623 -27.15 -5.90 75.59
CA GLN A 623 -28.46 -5.60 76.19
C GLN A 623 -28.60 -4.16 76.72
N ILE A 624 -27.53 -3.53 77.22
CA ILE A 624 -27.59 -2.13 77.68
C ILE A 624 -27.76 -1.18 76.48
N LEU A 625 -27.08 -1.47 75.37
CA LEU A 625 -27.22 -0.74 74.10
C LEU A 625 -28.63 -0.90 73.49
N ILE A 626 -29.21 -2.09 73.53
CA ILE A 626 -30.59 -2.35 73.06
C ILE A 626 -31.62 -1.54 73.87
N ASN A 627 -31.46 -1.48 75.20
CA ASN A 627 -32.38 -0.72 76.05
C ASN A 627 -32.27 0.80 75.83
N GLN A 628 -31.06 1.33 75.57
CA GLN A 628 -30.87 2.73 75.17
C GLN A 628 -31.45 3.02 73.77
N PHE A 629 -31.34 2.09 72.83
CA PHE A 629 -31.99 2.21 71.50
C PHE A 629 -33.53 2.17 71.59
N ARG A 630 -34.10 1.39 72.52
CA ARG A 630 -35.55 1.26 72.70
C ARG A 630 -36.22 2.54 73.21
N GLN A 631 -35.50 3.37 73.95
CA GLN A 631 -35.97 4.65 74.51
C GLN A 631 -35.57 5.86 73.65
N LEU A 632 -34.93 5.65 72.50
CA LEU A 632 -34.46 6.74 71.64
C LEU A 632 -35.65 7.47 70.99
N ASN A 633 -35.74 8.78 71.24
CA ASN A 633 -36.72 9.67 70.61
C ASN A 633 -35.98 10.85 69.94
N LEU A 634 -35.72 10.75 68.63
CA LEU A 634 -35.03 11.76 67.82
C LEU A 634 -35.89 13.00 67.55
N PHE A 635 -37.20 12.95 67.85
CA PHE A 635 -38.18 14.02 67.56
C PHE A 635 -38.84 14.57 68.83
N ALA A 636 -38.16 14.52 69.98
CA ALA A 636 -38.64 15.09 71.23
C ALA A 636 -38.85 16.62 71.11
N SER A 637 -40.00 17.09 71.58
CA SER A 637 -40.37 18.51 71.62
C SER A 637 -40.12 19.08 73.03
N GLU A 638 -39.41 20.22 73.12
CA GLU A 638 -39.17 20.93 74.39
C GLU A 638 -40.46 21.40 75.09
N ASP A 639 -41.56 21.57 74.34
CA ASP A 639 -42.85 22.07 74.86
C ASP A 639 -43.87 20.96 75.18
N SER A 640 -43.48 19.68 75.15
CA SER A 640 -44.41 18.60 75.53
C SER A 640 -44.67 18.63 77.05
N THR A 641 -45.82 19.18 77.44
CA THR A 641 -46.34 19.00 78.80
C THR A 641 -46.49 17.49 79.04
N LYS A 642 -46.06 17.01 80.20
CA LYS A 642 -45.87 15.59 80.54
C LYS A 642 -47.12 14.70 80.46
N ASP A 643 -48.28 15.22 80.06
CA ASP A 643 -49.58 14.53 80.17
C ASP A 643 -50.17 14.00 78.86
N ASP A 644 -49.59 14.27 77.67
CA ASP A 644 -50.13 13.75 76.40
C ASP A 644 -49.39 12.49 75.91
N GLU A 645 -49.79 11.32 76.43
CA GLU A 645 -49.19 10.02 76.11
C GLU A 645 -49.19 9.73 74.59
N HIS A 646 -50.14 10.32 73.85
CA HIS A 646 -50.27 10.17 72.41
C HIS A 646 -49.17 10.90 71.63
N GLU A 647 -48.74 12.08 72.07
CA GLU A 647 -47.69 12.84 71.40
C GLU A 647 -46.32 12.16 71.58
N ILE A 648 -46.03 11.62 72.77
CA ILE A 648 -44.80 10.87 73.05
C ILE A 648 -44.74 9.59 72.19
N ARG A 649 -45.85 8.84 72.07
CA ARG A 649 -45.91 7.64 71.21
C ARG A 649 -45.71 7.98 69.73
N SER A 650 -46.29 9.07 69.23
CA SER A 650 -46.08 9.54 67.84
C SER A 650 -44.63 9.93 67.55
N GLN A 651 -43.93 10.52 68.51
CA GLN A 651 -42.53 10.93 68.35
C GLN A 651 -41.58 9.72 68.36
N ILE A 652 -41.81 8.75 69.25
CA ILE A 652 -41.04 7.48 69.29
C ILE A 652 -41.28 6.67 68.00
N LEU A 653 -42.53 6.61 67.51
CA LEU A 653 -42.85 5.93 66.25
C LEU A 653 -42.19 6.63 65.05
N SER A 654 -42.21 7.96 65.00
CA SER A 654 -41.50 8.74 63.98
C SER A 654 -39.99 8.47 64.01
N THR A 655 -39.42 8.32 65.21
CA THR A 655 -38.00 7.97 65.40
C THR A 655 -37.67 6.59 64.83
N ARG A 656 -38.52 5.59 65.07
CA ARG A 656 -38.34 4.22 64.56
C ARG A 656 -38.47 4.17 63.03
N ILE A 657 -39.51 4.80 62.48
CA ILE A 657 -39.72 4.87 61.03
C ILE A 657 -38.56 5.61 60.36
N PHE A 658 -38.07 6.70 60.95
CA PHE A 658 -36.90 7.43 60.47
C PHE A 658 -35.65 6.54 60.39
N ILE A 659 -35.34 5.81 61.46
CA ILE A 659 -34.17 4.93 61.49
C ILE A 659 -34.31 3.79 60.47
N ILE A 660 -35.48 3.15 60.39
CA ILE A 660 -35.72 2.04 59.45
C ILE A 660 -35.64 2.50 58.00
N VAL A 661 -36.30 3.61 57.65
CA VAL A 661 -36.28 4.15 56.28
C VAL A 661 -34.88 4.62 55.91
N LEU A 662 -34.16 5.26 56.83
CA LEU A 662 -32.77 5.68 56.60
C LEU A 662 -31.85 4.47 56.37
N VAL A 663 -31.96 3.42 57.18
CA VAL A 663 -31.13 2.21 57.04
C VAL A 663 -31.48 1.46 55.74
N LEU A 664 -32.75 1.29 55.42
CA LEU A 664 -33.19 0.61 54.18
C LEU A 664 -32.75 1.37 52.93
N THR A 665 -32.91 2.70 52.91
CA THR A 665 -32.46 3.51 51.77
C THR A 665 -30.95 3.48 51.60
N LEU A 666 -30.17 3.49 52.70
CA LEU A 666 -28.73 3.33 52.63
C LEU A 666 -28.30 1.95 52.12
N ILE A 667 -29.00 0.87 52.52
CA ILE A 667 -28.75 -0.50 52.03
C ILE A 667 -29.07 -0.62 50.54
N ILE A 668 -30.20 -0.05 50.09
CA ILE A 668 -30.59 -0.09 48.67
C ILE A 668 -29.56 0.68 47.82
N LEU A 669 -29.12 1.86 48.29
CA LEU A 669 -28.13 2.68 47.59
C LEU A 669 -26.74 2.04 47.57
N THR A 670 -26.31 1.36 48.65
CA THR A 670 -25.03 0.63 48.65
C THR A 670 -25.08 -0.56 47.70
N ILE A 671 -26.16 -1.35 47.71
CA ILE A 671 -26.31 -2.50 46.81
C ILE A 671 -26.35 -2.04 45.35
N TYR A 672 -27.11 -1.00 45.04
CA TYR A 672 -27.17 -0.43 43.69
C TYR A 672 -25.80 0.08 43.25
N SER A 673 -25.13 0.91 44.08
CA SER A 673 -23.83 1.50 43.72
C SER A 673 -22.71 0.46 43.60
N ALA A 674 -22.79 -0.65 44.34
CA ALA A 674 -21.85 -1.76 44.24
C ALA A 674 -22.05 -2.62 42.98
N ARG A 675 -23.25 -2.63 42.39
CA ARG A 675 -23.62 -3.44 41.22
C ARG A 675 -23.51 -2.70 39.89
N VAL A 676 -23.48 -1.37 39.88
CA VAL A 676 -23.24 -0.61 38.64
C VAL A 676 -21.79 -0.76 38.24
N GLU A 677 -21.59 -1.38 37.08
CA GLU A 677 -20.30 -1.52 36.42
C GLU A 677 -20.02 -0.31 35.53
N ILE A 678 -18.76 0.13 35.52
CA ILE A 678 -18.30 1.19 34.63
C ILE A 678 -17.14 0.67 33.79
N THR A 679 -17.12 1.05 32.52
CA THR A 679 -15.97 0.83 31.65
C THR A 679 -14.90 1.86 31.98
N LYS A 680 -13.76 1.41 32.49
CA LYS A 680 -12.58 2.26 32.63
C LYS A 680 -11.69 2.10 31.42
N THR A 681 -11.32 3.21 30.82
CA THR A 681 -10.32 3.26 29.74
C THR A 681 -8.96 3.60 30.35
N VAL A 682 -7.99 2.71 30.20
CA VAL A 682 -6.60 2.99 30.58
C VAL A 682 -5.84 3.39 29.34
N THR A 683 -5.18 4.55 29.40
CA THR A 683 -4.32 5.07 28.32
C THR A 683 -2.87 4.92 28.74
N ASN A 684 -2.08 4.18 27.96
CA ASN A 684 -0.62 4.14 28.07
C ASN A 684 -0.03 4.99 26.94
N PHE A 685 0.77 6.00 27.29
CA PHE A 685 1.48 6.83 26.32
C PHE A 685 2.80 6.19 25.92
N SER A 686 3.10 6.23 24.62
CA SER A 686 4.34 5.73 23.99
C SER A 686 4.81 4.37 24.52
N PRO A 687 3.98 3.30 24.44
CA PRO A 687 4.36 2.00 24.97
C PRO A 687 5.49 1.37 24.16
N SER A 688 6.47 0.78 24.85
CA SER A 688 7.48 -0.06 24.21
C SER A 688 6.84 -1.31 23.59
N LEU A 689 7.51 -1.93 22.61
CA LEU A 689 7.06 -3.18 22.00
C LEU A 689 6.75 -4.27 23.04
N TYR A 690 7.59 -4.39 24.07
CA TYR A 690 7.36 -5.31 25.19
C TYR A 690 6.10 -4.96 25.98
N LYS A 691 5.83 -3.67 26.22
CA LYS A 691 4.62 -3.26 26.92
C LYS A 691 3.38 -3.49 26.07
N TYR A 692 3.46 -3.23 24.77
CA TYR A 692 2.38 -3.55 23.83
C TYR A 692 2.09 -5.04 23.78
N SER A 693 3.10 -5.90 23.69
CA SER A 693 2.87 -7.35 23.63
C SER A 693 2.18 -7.88 24.89
N GLN A 694 2.54 -7.38 26.06
CA GLN A 694 1.82 -7.67 27.31
C GLN A 694 0.37 -7.20 27.28
N LEU A 695 0.12 -5.96 26.82
CA LEU A 695 -1.24 -5.42 26.74
C LEU A 695 -2.09 -6.18 25.74
N TYR A 696 -1.53 -6.54 24.59
CA TYR A 696 -2.21 -7.30 23.56
C TYR A 696 -2.57 -8.69 24.08
N ALA A 697 -1.66 -9.39 24.76
CA ALA A 697 -1.95 -10.69 25.36
C ALA A 697 -3.13 -10.67 26.36
N ASN A 698 -3.27 -9.59 27.13
CA ASN A 698 -4.30 -9.50 28.17
C ASN A 698 -5.61 -8.83 27.70
N HIS A 699 -5.55 -7.96 26.69
CA HIS A 699 -6.64 -7.05 26.34
C HIS A 699 -6.87 -6.90 24.82
N TYR A 700 -6.48 -7.89 24.00
CA TYR A 700 -6.54 -7.79 22.52
C TYR A 700 -7.88 -7.31 21.95
N GLN A 701 -9.02 -7.65 22.59
CA GLN A 701 -10.37 -7.32 22.10
C GLN A 701 -10.70 -5.83 22.16
N THR A 702 -10.13 -5.09 23.12
CA THR A 702 -10.44 -3.67 23.34
C THR A 702 -9.22 -2.77 23.22
N LEU A 703 -8.04 -3.35 22.94
CA LEU A 703 -6.78 -2.63 22.81
C LEU A 703 -6.69 -1.91 21.46
N ILE A 704 -6.65 -0.59 21.50
CA ILE A 704 -6.49 0.30 20.35
C ILE A 704 -5.21 1.11 20.56
N CYS A 705 -4.25 0.93 19.67
CA CYS A 705 -2.98 1.65 19.70
C CYS A 705 -2.82 2.48 18.44
N THR A 706 -2.79 3.80 18.55
CA THR A 706 -2.71 4.69 17.38
C THR A 706 -1.25 4.93 16.97
N CYS A 707 -0.89 4.60 15.73
CA CYS A 707 0.44 4.89 15.16
C CYS A 707 0.63 6.41 14.99
N THR A 708 1.85 6.91 15.12
CA THR A 708 2.20 8.27 14.65
C THR A 708 2.41 8.28 13.14
N ASN A 709 3.11 7.28 12.62
CA ASN A 709 3.33 7.11 11.18
C ASN A 709 2.31 6.13 10.62
N ILE A 710 1.35 6.66 9.85
CA ILE A 710 0.27 5.86 9.26
C ILE A 710 0.66 5.17 7.95
N ALA A 711 1.76 5.60 7.33
CA ALA A 711 2.26 5.05 6.06
C ALA A 711 3.70 4.56 6.25
N ILE A 712 3.91 3.25 6.18
CA ILE A 712 5.21 2.63 6.41
C ILE A 712 5.62 1.87 5.15
N ARG A 713 6.79 2.21 4.59
CA ARG A 713 7.31 1.56 3.37
C ARG A 713 7.66 0.09 3.62
N HIS A 714 7.34 -0.80 2.68
CA HIS A 714 7.60 -2.24 2.83
C HIS A 714 9.08 -2.55 3.09
N LYS A 715 10.01 -1.83 2.44
CA LYS A 715 11.46 -2.01 2.65
C LYS A 715 11.95 -1.83 4.09
N LYS A 716 11.16 -1.20 4.96
CA LYS A 716 11.51 -0.99 6.37
C LYS A 716 11.25 -2.22 7.25
N TYR A 717 10.40 -3.14 6.82
CA TYR A 717 9.98 -4.27 7.67
C TYR A 717 9.80 -5.59 6.93
N ILE A 718 9.82 -5.61 5.60
CA ILE A 718 9.85 -6.83 4.79
C ILE A 718 11.23 -6.92 4.15
N ILE A 719 11.90 -8.05 4.37
CA ILE A 719 13.15 -8.41 3.69
C ILE A 719 12.79 -9.49 2.68
N LEU A 720 13.06 -9.21 1.40
CA LEU A 720 12.92 -10.16 0.30
C LEU A 720 14.28 -10.32 -0.37
N GLN A 721 14.78 -11.55 -0.43
CA GLN A 721 16.05 -11.89 -1.05
C GLN A 721 15.88 -13.08 -1.99
N PRO A 722 16.09 -12.89 -3.31
CA PRO A 722 16.05 -13.98 -4.27
C PRO A 722 17.37 -14.76 -4.26
N ASN A 723 17.28 -16.08 -4.29
CA ASN A 723 18.40 -16.96 -4.61
C ASN A 723 18.23 -17.42 -6.06
N PHE A 724 19.02 -16.83 -6.95
CA PHE A 724 19.03 -17.21 -8.36
C PHE A 724 19.61 -18.62 -8.55
N HIS A 725 19.19 -19.29 -9.61
CA HIS A 725 19.70 -20.59 -10.01
C HIS A 725 21.23 -20.55 -10.18
N PRO A 726 22.00 -21.57 -9.72
CA PRO A 726 23.47 -21.54 -9.74
C PRO A 726 24.10 -21.21 -11.10
N ILE A 727 23.42 -21.55 -12.21
CA ILE A 727 23.85 -21.21 -13.57
C ILE A 727 24.10 -19.70 -13.75
N CYS A 728 23.28 -18.84 -13.14
CA CYS A 728 23.32 -17.40 -13.32
C CYS A 728 24.53 -16.71 -12.68
N GLN A 729 25.30 -17.43 -11.86
CA GLN A 729 26.53 -16.95 -11.21
C GLN A 729 27.74 -17.83 -11.56
N SER A 730 27.60 -18.67 -12.58
CA SER A 730 28.63 -19.63 -12.98
C SER A 730 29.46 -19.14 -14.15
N SER A 731 30.61 -19.77 -14.37
CA SER A 731 31.47 -19.54 -15.54
C SER A 731 30.80 -19.83 -16.88
N PHE A 732 29.71 -20.62 -16.92
CA PHE A 732 29.00 -20.97 -18.16
C PHE A 732 28.21 -19.81 -18.79
N VAL A 733 28.02 -18.71 -18.06
CA VAL A 733 27.36 -17.48 -18.56
C VAL A 733 28.34 -16.29 -18.66
N ASP A 734 29.63 -16.52 -18.36
CA ASP A 734 30.66 -15.50 -18.45
C ASP A 734 31.18 -15.35 -19.89
N HIS A 735 31.65 -14.14 -20.23
CA HIS A 735 32.22 -13.81 -21.54
C HIS A 735 33.33 -14.79 -21.98
N ARG A 736 34.22 -15.23 -21.06
CA ARG A 736 35.30 -16.17 -21.39
C ARG A 736 34.80 -17.50 -21.93
N TRP A 737 33.70 -18.02 -21.39
CA TRP A 737 33.09 -19.27 -21.87
C TRP A 737 32.46 -19.08 -23.24
N LEU A 738 31.71 -17.99 -23.42
CA LEU A 738 31.10 -17.63 -24.70
C LEU A 738 32.17 -17.42 -25.78
N ASP A 739 33.23 -16.66 -25.49
CA ASP A 739 34.37 -16.44 -26.39
C ASP A 739 35.04 -17.76 -26.78
N GLY A 740 35.20 -18.69 -25.84
CA GLY A 740 35.71 -20.03 -26.09
C GLY A 740 34.85 -20.78 -27.11
N LEU A 741 33.52 -20.81 -26.92
CA LEU A 741 32.59 -21.46 -27.86
C LEU A 741 32.64 -20.80 -29.25
N VAL A 742 32.72 -19.48 -29.31
CA VAL A 742 32.85 -18.74 -30.57
C VAL A 742 34.12 -19.13 -31.32
N GLN A 743 35.26 -19.28 -30.63
CA GLN A 743 36.51 -19.72 -31.27
C GLN A 743 36.38 -21.11 -31.91
N THR A 744 35.56 -22.00 -31.35
CA THR A 744 35.29 -23.32 -31.94
C THR A 744 34.52 -23.26 -33.27
N SER A 745 33.89 -22.13 -33.61
CA SER A 745 33.21 -21.96 -34.91
C SER A 745 34.14 -21.54 -36.06
N PHE A 746 35.39 -21.15 -35.81
CA PHE A 746 36.33 -20.61 -36.82
C PHE A 746 37.21 -21.66 -37.50
N ILE A 747 36.82 -22.93 -37.46
CA ILE A 747 37.64 -24.04 -37.96
C ILE A 747 37.74 -23.97 -39.50
N PRO A 748 38.95 -24.08 -40.08
CA PRO A 748 39.16 -23.97 -41.53
C PRO A 748 38.57 -25.12 -42.38
N SER A 749 38.04 -26.18 -41.76
CA SER A 749 37.28 -27.26 -42.42
C SER A 749 35.80 -27.07 -42.15
N GLY A 750 35.00 -26.92 -43.20
CA GLY A 750 33.58 -26.59 -43.16
C GLY A 750 32.81 -27.29 -42.03
N ILE A 751 32.22 -26.51 -41.13
CA ILE A 751 31.33 -26.99 -40.09
C ILE A 751 29.91 -26.95 -40.65
N PHE A 752 29.09 -27.95 -40.34
CA PHE A 752 27.66 -27.86 -40.65
C PHE A 752 27.02 -26.71 -39.88
N VAL A 753 26.14 -25.97 -40.54
CA VAL A 753 25.47 -24.82 -39.94
C VAL A 753 24.65 -25.21 -38.68
N ARG A 754 24.12 -26.43 -38.66
CA ARG A 754 23.38 -27.03 -37.54
C ARG A 754 24.26 -27.67 -36.45
N ASP A 755 25.58 -27.53 -36.55
CA ASP A 755 26.51 -28.07 -35.56
C ASP A 755 26.47 -27.29 -34.26
N PHE A 756 26.58 -27.98 -33.13
CA PHE A 756 26.61 -27.34 -31.83
C PHE A 756 27.73 -26.28 -31.71
N ARG A 757 28.89 -26.48 -32.34
CA ARG A 757 29.98 -25.50 -32.34
C ARG A 757 29.59 -24.17 -32.99
N SER A 758 28.61 -24.18 -33.90
CA SER A 758 28.10 -22.99 -34.58
C SER A 758 27.00 -22.27 -33.80
N ILE A 759 26.28 -22.96 -32.89
CA ILE A 759 25.12 -22.38 -32.17
C ILE A 759 25.29 -22.35 -30.64
N GLY A 760 26.32 -23.01 -30.10
CA GLY A 760 26.51 -23.20 -28.66
C GLY A 760 26.68 -21.88 -27.91
N ALA A 761 27.45 -20.95 -28.47
CA ALA A 761 27.61 -19.60 -27.91
C ALA A 761 26.26 -18.87 -27.81
N ALA A 762 25.38 -19.06 -28.79
CA ALA A 762 24.04 -18.47 -28.83
C ALA A 762 23.12 -19.04 -27.75
N ILE A 763 23.18 -20.36 -27.52
CA ILE A 763 22.43 -21.05 -26.47
C ILE A 763 22.85 -20.53 -25.09
N PHE A 764 24.15 -20.55 -24.79
CA PHE A 764 24.66 -20.06 -23.50
C PHE A 764 24.50 -18.54 -23.35
N GLY A 765 24.59 -17.78 -24.43
CA GLY A 765 24.28 -16.34 -24.46
C GLY A 765 22.82 -16.03 -24.16
N THR A 766 21.90 -16.89 -24.64
CA THR A 766 20.47 -16.83 -24.30
C THR A 766 20.26 -17.10 -22.81
N ILE A 767 20.93 -18.11 -22.24
CA ILE A 767 20.87 -18.40 -20.79
C ILE A 767 21.42 -17.22 -19.99
N ALA A 768 22.57 -16.68 -20.37
CA ALA A 768 23.18 -15.50 -19.74
C ALA A 768 22.22 -14.30 -19.76
N SER A 769 21.57 -14.07 -20.90
CA SER A 769 20.59 -13.00 -21.06
C SER A 769 19.35 -13.21 -20.21
N LEU A 770 18.81 -14.43 -20.13
CA LEU A 770 17.69 -14.76 -19.24
C LEU A 770 18.04 -14.51 -17.78
N CYS A 771 19.24 -14.88 -17.35
CA CYS A 771 19.74 -14.60 -16.00
C CYS A 771 19.87 -13.09 -15.73
N GLN A 772 20.51 -12.34 -16.62
CA GLN A 772 20.69 -10.89 -16.47
C GLN A 772 19.36 -10.14 -16.47
N LEU A 773 18.46 -10.48 -17.40
CA LEU A 773 17.14 -9.88 -17.49
C LEU A 773 16.32 -10.18 -16.24
N SER A 774 16.30 -11.45 -15.79
CA SER A 774 15.62 -11.83 -14.55
C SER A 774 16.15 -11.06 -13.35
N MET A 775 17.47 -10.95 -13.21
CA MET A 775 18.09 -10.24 -12.10
C MET A 775 17.73 -8.74 -12.11
N ARG A 776 17.71 -8.12 -13.30
CA ARG A 776 17.27 -6.73 -13.46
C ARG A 776 15.78 -6.56 -13.11
N THR A 777 14.90 -7.36 -13.71
CA THR A 777 13.45 -7.30 -13.47
C THR A 777 13.12 -7.47 -12.00
N ILE A 778 13.80 -8.39 -11.30
CA ILE A 778 13.62 -8.61 -9.87
C ILE A 778 14.15 -7.45 -9.03
N ASN A 779 15.36 -6.95 -9.32
CA ASN A 779 15.90 -5.81 -8.58
C ASN A 779 15.00 -4.57 -8.75
N ASP A 780 14.50 -4.33 -9.96
CA ASP A 780 13.57 -3.24 -10.25
C ASP A 780 12.22 -3.44 -9.54
N GLY A 781 11.68 -4.66 -9.58
CA GLY A 781 10.46 -5.00 -8.86
C GLY A 781 10.61 -4.86 -7.34
N LEU A 782 11.77 -5.23 -6.77
CA LEU A 782 12.06 -5.07 -5.34
C LEU A 782 12.16 -3.60 -4.92
N LEU A 783 12.67 -2.73 -5.79
CA LEU A 783 12.65 -1.28 -5.55
C LEU A 783 11.21 -0.76 -5.50
N ASP A 784 10.36 -1.14 -6.46
CA ASP A 784 8.96 -0.72 -6.50
C ASP A 784 8.16 -1.26 -5.31
N PHE A 785 8.30 -2.55 -5.04
CA PHE A 785 7.71 -3.20 -3.87
C PHE A 785 8.18 -2.51 -2.58
N GLY A 786 9.47 -2.18 -2.48
CA GLY A 786 10.06 -1.56 -1.31
C GLY A 786 9.53 -0.15 -1.02
N GLU A 787 9.18 0.63 -2.06
CA GLU A 787 8.63 1.99 -1.93
C GLU A 787 7.13 2.04 -1.63
N GLN A 788 6.39 0.97 -1.96
CA GLN A 788 4.99 0.84 -1.57
C GLN A 788 4.83 0.87 -0.05
N VAL A 789 3.70 1.43 0.41
CA VAL A 789 3.41 1.66 1.83
C VAL A 789 2.27 0.80 2.31
N ILE A 790 2.41 0.27 3.54
CA ILE A 790 1.25 -0.19 4.30
C ILE A 790 0.60 1.00 5.01
N LEU A 791 -0.72 1.11 4.87
CA LEU A 791 -1.52 2.14 5.53
C LEU A 791 -2.20 1.56 6.77
N SER A 792 -1.91 2.13 7.94
CA SER A 792 -2.63 1.79 9.16
C SER A 792 -2.59 2.92 10.18
N THR A 793 -3.75 3.32 10.66
CA THR A 793 -3.87 4.27 11.77
C THR A 793 -3.62 3.62 13.13
N GLN A 794 -3.61 2.28 13.17
CA GLN A 794 -3.42 1.51 14.39
C GLN A 794 -2.27 0.51 14.27
N VAL A 795 -1.68 0.12 15.40
CA VAL A 795 -0.67 -0.94 15.41
C VAL A 795 -1.31 -2.24 14.93
N ILE A 796 -0.86 -2.73 13.78
CA ILE A 796 -1.27 -4.02 13.24
C ILE A 796 -0.64 -5.12 14.09
N SER A 797 -1.40 -6.18 14.41
CA SER A 797 -0.87 -7.30 15.18
C SER A 797 0.22 -8.06 14.42
N LYS A 798 1.17 -8.69 15.13
CA LYS A 798 2.24 -9.48 14.50
C LYS A 798 1.72 -10.52 13.51
N LYS A 799 0.66 -11.26 13.89
CA LYS A 799 0.04 -12.27 13.02
C LYS A 799 -0.54 -11.65 11.74
N GLN A 800 -1.25 -10.52 11.88
CA GLN A 800 -1.84 -9.85 10.73
C GLN A 800 -0.78 -9.24 9.81
N LEU A 801 0.28 -8.63 10.36
CA LEU A 801 1.39 -8.10 9.56
C LEU A 801 2.11 -9.21 8.79
N THR A 802 2.38 -10.35 9.42
CA THR A 802 2.98 -11.52 8.75
C THR A 802 2.07 -12.05 7.64
N ASN A 803 0.77 -12.20 7.88
CA ASN A 803 -0.17 -12.65 6.86
C ASN A 803 -0.27 -11.68 5.68
N GLN A 804 -0.36 -10.37 5.95
CA GLN A 804 -0.38 -9.35 4.90
C GLN A 804 0.94 -9.32 4.13
N GLY A 805 2.09 -9.41 4.81
CA GLY A 805 3.40 -9.50 4.17
C GLY A 805 3.52 -10.72 3.26
N GLN A 806 2.99 -11.88 3.68
CA GLN A 806 2.94 -13.09 2.84
C GLN A 806 2.06 -12.90 1.60
N SER A 807 0.87 -12.34 1.75
CA SER A 807 -0.02 -12.06 0.61
C SER A 807 0.58 -11.05 -0.37
N LEU A 808 1.24 -10.01 0.15
CA LEU A 808 1.95 -9.02 -0.67
C LEU A 808 3.11 -9.66 -1.42
N PHE A 809 3.87 -10.54 -0.78
CA PHE A 809 4.93 -11.30 -1.43
C PHE A 809 4.40 -12.20 -2.55
N TYR A 810 3.33 -12.97 -2.32
CA TYR A 810 2.74 -13.81 -3.38
C TYR A 810 2.21 -13.01 -4.56
N LEU A 811 1.59 -11.85 -4.27
CA LEU A 811 1.16 -10.93 -5.32
C LEU A 811 2.37 -10.45 -6.12
N PHE A 812 3.40 -9.95 -5.44
CA PHE A 812 4.65 -9.48 -6.05
C PHE A 812 5.32 -10.56 -6.92
N GLU A 813 5.50 -11.77 -6.39
CA GLU A 813 6.12 -12.90 -7.10
C GLU A 813 5.34 -13.21 -8.38
N SER A 814 4.02 -13.36 -8.27
CA SER A 814 3.15 -13.72 -9.40
C SER A 814 3.07 -12.61 -10.45
N THR A 815 2.84 -11.36 -10.06
CA THR A 815 2.71 -10.26 -11.02
C THR A 815 4.02 -9.98 -11.75
N THR A 816 5.15 -10.07 -11.04
CA THR A 816 6.48 -9.83 -11.64
C THR A 816 6.85 -10.97 -12.59
N ALA A 817 6.61 -12.22 -12.20
CA ALA A 817 6.82 -13.38 -13.07
C ALA A 817 5.97 -13.30 -14.34
N ASN A 818 4.67 -13.02 -14.20
CA ASN A 818 3.76 -12.95 -15.35
C ASN A 818 4.14 -11.83 -16.32
N ALA A 819 4.52 -10.65 -15.81
CA ALA A 819 5.00 -9.55 -16.65
C ALA A 819 6.24 -9.97 -17.45
N PHE A 820 7.22 -10.60 -16.79
CA PHE A 820 8.44 -11.09 -17.43
C PHE A 820 8.14 -12.15 -18.52
N ILE A 821 7.32 -13.15 -18.19
CA ILE A 821 6.92 -14.21 -19.12
C ILE A 821 6.21 -13.62 -20.34
N ASN A 822 5.30 -12.67 -20.13
CA ASN A 822 4.55 -12.04 -21.21
C ASN A 822 5.47 -11.28 -22.18
N SER A 823 6.51 -10.57 -21.69
CA SER A 823 7.48 -9.90 -22.56
C SER A 823 8.28 -10.90 -23.41
N ILE A 824 8.69 -12.03 -22.83
CA ILE A 824 9.39 -13.10 -23.56
C ILE A 824 8.47 -13.78 -24.59
N GLN A 825 7.22 -14.05 -24.22
CA GLN A 825 6.22 -14.63 -25.12
C GLN A 825 5.92 -13.70 -26.29
N ALA A 826 5.72 -12.40 -26.04
CA ALA A 826 5.49 -11.41 -27.09
C ALA A 826 6.62 -11.38 -28.13
N PHE A 827 7.87 -11.52 -27.70
CA PHE A 827 9.01 -11.63 -28.61
C PHE A 827 8.99 -12.92 -29.45
N ARG A 828 8.73 -14.07 -28.82
CA ARG A 828 8.65 -15.38 -29.50
C ARG A 828 7.53 -15.38 -30.55
N ASP A 829 6.36 -14.88 -30.18
CA ASP A 829 5.20 -14.76 -31.07
C ASP A 829 5.48 -13.79 -32.22
N ALA A 830 6.18 -12.67 -31.95
CA ALA A 830 6.57 -11.70 -32.97
C ALA A 830 7.55 -12.28 -34.00
N ILE A 831 8.52 -13.10 -33.58
CA ILE A 831 9.43 -13.81 -34.48
C ILE A 831 8.64 -14.72 -35.41
N GLN A 832 7.81 -15.61 -34.84
CA GLN A 832 7.08 -16.61 -35.61
C GLN A 832 6.07 -15.97 -36.57
N THR A 833 5.26 -15.03 -36.06
CA THR A 833 4.18 -14.40 -36.82
C THR A 833 4.73 -13.58 -37.99
N ASN A 834 5.89 -12.95 -37.82
CA ASN A 834 6.56 -12.23 -38.91
C ASN A 834 7.49 -13.11 -39.75
N SER A 835 7.63 -14.40 -39.42
CA SER A 835 8.51 -15.34 -40.10
C SER A 835 9.96 -14.83 -40.20
N LEU A 836 10.48 -14.26 -39.11
CA LEU A 836 11.84 -13.74 -39.07
C LEU A 836 12.84 -14.88 -39.24
N ILE A 837 13.87 -14.68 -40.06
CA ILE A 837 14.84 -15.72 -40.43
C ILE A 837 16.02 -15.69 -39.47
N SER A 838 16.44 -16.87 -39.01
CA SER A 838 17.68 -17.03 -38.27
C SER A 838 18.87 -17.09 -39.23
N GLY A 839 19.89 -16.27 -39.00
CA GLY A 839 21.18 -16.31 -39.69
C GLY A 839 22.00 -17.57 -39.41
N TYR A 840 21.60 -18.36 -38.40
CA TYR A 840 22.10 -19.72 -38.19
C TYR A 840 21.43 -20.76 -39.09
N GLU A 841 20.56 -20.35 -40.03
CA GLU A 841 19.78 -21.27 -40.87
C GLU A 841 19.18 -22.44 -40.09
N THR A 842 18.64 -22.18 -38.89
CA THR A 842 17.99 -23.20 -38.06
C THR A 842 16.47 -23.21 -38.21
N SER A 843 15.88 -22.10 -38.65
CA SER A 843 14.46 -21.98 -39.00
C SER A 843 14.21 -22.22 -40.49
N THR A 844 15.07 -21.67 -41.34
CA THR A 844 14.90 -21.63 -42.79
C THR A 844 16.25 -21.83 -43.46
N PHE A 845 16.29 -22.70 -44.45
CA PHE A 845 17.41 -22.90 -45.35
C PHE A 845 17.26 -21.96 -46.56
N LEU A 846 18.33 -21.22 -46.88
CA LEU A 846 18.33 -20.25 -47.97
C LEU A 846 19.05 -20.83 -49.19
N ASN A 847 18.32 -20.95 -50.30
CA ASN A 847 18.82 -21.53 -51.54
C ASN A 847 18.72 -20.53 -52.69
N ILE A 848 19.79 -20.30 -53.43
CA ILE A 848 19.80 -19.36 -54.55
C ILE A 848 19.76 -20.13 -55.87
N PHE A 849 18.69 -19.93 -56.62
CA PHE A 849 18.51 -20.46 -57.96
C PHE A 849 18.91 -19.42 -58.99
N VAL A 850 20.08 -19.59 -59.59
CA VAL A 850 20.54 -18.73 -60.69
C VAL A 850 19.96 -19.28 -62.00
N GLN A 851 19.04 -18.54 -62.61
CA GLN A 851 18.48 -18.88 -63.93
C GLN A 851 19.41 -18.42 -65.06
N ASP A 852 20.01 -17.23 -64.94
CA ASP A 852 21.00 -16.65 -65.85
C ASP A 852 21.87 -15.60 -65.11
N GLU A 853 22.84 -14.94 -65.78
CA GLU A 853 23.78 -14.00 -65.15
C GLU A 853 23.13 -12.77 -64.48
N GLN A 854 21.85 -12.48 -64.77
CA GLN A 854 21.12 -11.33 -64.26
C GLN A 854 19.94 -11.70 -63.36
N ASN A 855 19.45 -12.94 -63.40
CA ASN A 855 18.32 -13.39 -62.61
C ASN A 855 18.71 -14.54 -61.67
N ALA A 856 18.87 -14.19 -60.39
CA ALA A 856 18.97 -15.14 -59.29
C ALA A 856 17.73 -15.02 -58.41
N GLN A 857 17.13 -16.14 -58.04
CA GLN A 857 15.99 -16.19 -57.11
C GLN A 857 16.47 -16.79 -55.78
N LEU A 858 16.23 -16.07 -54.68
CA LEU A 858 16.40 -16.64 -53.34
C LEU A 858 15.12 -17.38 -52.96
N LEU A 859 15.20 -18.69 -52.76
CA LEU A 859 14.16 -19.51 -52.17
C LEU A 859 14.48 -19.78 -50.70
N ALA A 860 13.48 -19.55 -49.86
CA ALA A 860 13.51 -19.82 -48.44
C ALA A 860 12.72 -21.11 -48.18
N GLU A 861 13.40 -22.16 -47.75
CA GLU A 861 12.78 -23.45 -47.44
C GLU A 861 12.76 -23.68 -45.92
N PRO A 862 11.59 -23.94 -45.31
CA PRO A 862 11.51 -24.12 -43.87
C PRO A 862 12.17 -25.44 -43.46
N ILE A 863 12.94 -25.39 -42.38
CA ILE A 863 13.60 -26.59 -41.85
C ILE A 863 12.57 -27.51 -41.21
N GLN A 864 12.84 -28.81 -41.33
CA GLN A 864 12.06 -29.86 -40.70
C GLN A 864 12.92 -30.60 -39.68
N TYR A 865 12.45 -30.63 -38.43
CA TYR A 865 13.00 -31.41 -37.34
C TYR A 865 12.14 -32.67 -37.13
N ASN A 866 12.77 -33.81 -36.83
CA ASN A 866 12.10 -35.09 -36.54
C ASN A 866 11.06 -35.55 -37.60
N HIS A 867 11.35 -35.28 -38.89
CA HIS A 867 10.59 -35.66 -40.10
C HIS A 867 9.09 -35.28 -40.16
N SER A 868 8.56 -34.57 -39.16
CA SER A 868 7.13 -34.23 -39.05
C SER A 868 6.90 -32.82 -38.49
N CYS A 869 7.89 -32.22 -37.82
CA CYS A 869 7.80 -30.88 -37.26
C CYS A 869 8.52 -29.89 -38.19
N SER A 870 7.78 -28.96 -38.80
CA SER A 870 8.33 -27.96 -39.71
C SER A 870 8.27 -26.57 -39.07
N CYS A 871 9.36 -25.82 -39.16
CA CYS A 871 9.46 -24.46 -38.64
C CYS A 871 8.47 -23.46 -39.24
N HIS A 872 7.89 -23.78 -40.40
CA HIS A 872 6.80 -23.00 -40.98
C HIS A 872 5.49 -23.14 -40.21
N LYS A 873 5.24 -24.31 -39.60
CA LYS A 873 4.00 -24.61 -38.88
C LYS A 873 4.10 -24.32 -37.39
N ASP A 874 5.25 -24.67 -36.80
CA ASP A 874 5.48 -24.59 -35.36
C ASP A 874 6.92 -24.14 -35.10
N SER A 875 7.09 -23.02 -34.40
CA SER A 875 8.41 -22.49 -34.04
C SER A 875 9.11 -23.32 -32.96
N THR A 876 8.36 -24.14 -32.20
CA THR A 876 8.88 -24.94 -31.09
C THR A 876 9.54 -26.25 -31.53
N CYS A 877 9.60 -26.53 -32.84
CA CYS A 877 10.25 -27.73 -33.36
C CYS A 877 11.73 -27.78 -32.95
N ILE A 878 12.13 -28.93 -32.39
CA ILE A 878 13.48 -29.20 -31.91
C ILE A 878 13.97 -30.61 -32.28
N ASP A 879 15.28 -30.81 -32.20
CA ASP A 879 16.00 -32.08 -32.31
C ASP A 879 17.22 -32.06 -31.38
N SER A 880 17.83 -33.22 -31.10
CA SER A 880 19.00 -33.31 -30.23
C SER A 880 20.17 -32.51 -30.81
N ALA A 881 20.80 -31.67 -29.97
CA ALA A 881 22.00 -30.96 -30.39
C ALA A 881 23.17 -31.93 -30.50
N GLY A 882 24.06 -31.70 -31.46
CA GLY A 882 25.21 -32.57 -31.66
C GLY A 882 26.36 -31.91 -32.42
N VAL A 883 27.54 -32.52 -32.29
CA VAL A 883 28.73 -32.24 -33.09
C VAL A 883 28.70 -33.19 -34.29
N TYR A 884 28.76 -32.63 -35.50
CA TYR A 884 28.70 -33.37 -36.76
C TYR A 884 30.10 -33.57 -37.34
N ASN A 885 30.31 -34.73 -37.96
CA ASN A 885 31.52 -34.97 -38.75
C ASN A 885 31.41 -34.24 -40.10
N TYR A 886 32.49 -33.68 -40.63
CA TYR A 886 32.51 -33.17 -42.01
C TYR A 886 33.15 -34.23 -42.94
N PRO A 887 32.67 -34.47 -44.18
CA PRO A 887 31.59 -33.77 -44.90
C PRO A 887 30.21 -34.45 -44.83
N ASN A 888 30.03 -35.50 -44.03
CA ASN A 888 28.76 -36.23 -43.94
C ASN A 888 28.01 -35.82 -42.66
N PRO A 889 26.73 -35.42 -42.70
CA PRO A 889 25.99 -34.91 -41.54
C PRO A 889 25.59 -36.03 -40.56
N ILE A 890 26.57 -36.78 -40.06
CA ILE A 890 26.42 -37.81 -39.03
C ILE A 890 26.85 -37.18 -37.71
N ILE A 891 25.96 -37.27 -36.72
CA ILE A 891 26.26 -36.83 -35.34
C ILE A 891 27.36 -37.72 -34.78
N ASN A 892 28.51 -37.12 -34.51
CA ASN A 892 29.65 -37.76 -33.85
C ASN A 892 29.45 -37.83 -32.33
N TYR A 893 28.88 -36.77 -31.76
CA TYR A 893 28.62 -36.65 -30.33
C TYR A 893 27.31 -35.88 -30.11
N SER A 894 26.38 -36.45 -29.36
CA SER A 894 25.13 -35.77 -28.96
C SER A 894 25.38 -35.02 -27.66
N ILE A 895 24.94 -33.76 -27.58
CA ILE A 895 25.10 -32.95 -26.36
C ILE A 895 23.98 -33.32 -25.38
N PRO A 896 24.28 -33.93 -24.21
CA PRO A 896 23.24 -34.34 -23.28
C PRO A 896 22.45 -33.14 -22.75
N GLY A 897 21.12 -33.22 -22.78
CA GLY A 897 20.23 -32.18 -22.24
C GLY A 897 20.05 -30.93 -23.11
N PHE A 898 20.79 -30.79 -24.22
CA PHE A 898 20.69 -29.63 -25.11
C PHE A 898 20.05 -29.97 -26.45
N PHE A 899 19.31 -29.03 -27.00
CA PHE A 899 18.59 -29.15 -28.26
C PHE A 899 19.01 -28.09 -29.29
N ILE A 900 18.72 -28.36 -30.55
CA ILE A 900 18.67 -27.41 -31.66
C ILE A 900 17.21 -27.29 -32.12
N GLY A 901 16.78 -26.13 -32.59
CA GLY A 901 15.41 -25.93 -33.05
C GLY A 901 15.27 -24.72 -33.96
N CYS A 902 14.05 -24.41 -34.37
CA CYS A 902 13.79 -23.31 -35.33
C CYS A 902 14.42 -21.98 -34.90
N TYR A 903 14.35 -21.68 -33.61
CA TYR A 903 15.00 -20.52 -33.01
C TYR A 903 15.81 -20.94 -31.77
N ILE A 904 16.90 -20.24 -31.50
CA ILE A 904 17.79 -20.53 -30.37
C ILE A 904 17.05 -20.44 -29.04
N ILE A 905 16.12 -19.49 -28.89
CA ILE A 905 15.30 -19.36 -27.68
C ILE A 905 14.42 -20.59 -27.46
N GLU A 906 13.81 -21.16 -28.51
CA GLU A 906 12.96 -22.35 -28.41
C GLU A 906 13.77 -23.58 -28.02
N ALA A 907 14.93 -23.74 -28.64
CA ALA A 907 15.87 -24.80 -28.31
C ALA A 907 16.39 -24.68 -26.87
N THR A 908 16.75 -23.46 -26.45
CA THR A 908 17.25 -23.17 -25.11
C THR A 908 16.19 -23.44 -24.06
N LEU A 909 14.97 -22.94 -24.23
CA LEU A 909 13.87 -23.11 -23.27
C LEU A 909 13.48 -24.59 -23.09
N GLN A 910 13.62 -25.42 -24.12
CA GLN A 910 13.34 -26.86 -24.02
C GLN A 910 14.54 -27.68 -23.51
N SER A 911 15.75 -27.11 -23.52
CA SER A 911 16.95 -27.74 -22.98
C SER A 911 16.93 -27.78 -21.45
N ASN A 912 17.75 -28.64 -20.86
CA ASN A 912 18.02 -28.72 -19.43
C ASN A 912 19.53 -28.64 -19.15
N LEU A 913 19.90 -28.55 -17.87
CA LEU A 913 21.28 -28.28 -17.47
C LEU A 913 22.02 -29.54 -16.98
N ASP A 914 21.53 -30.74 -17.28
CA ASP A 914 22.04 -32.00 -16.70
C ASP A 914 23.53 -32.21 -16.99
N LEU A 915 23.97 -31.88 -18.21
CA LEU A 915 25.38 -31.86 -18.61
C LEU A 915 26.26 -31.05 -17.64
N LEU A 916 25.76 -29.90 -17.14
CA LEU A 916 26.55 -28.94 -16.37
C LEU A 916 26.75 -29.35 -14.91
N TYR A 917 26.05 -30.39 -14.43
CA TYR A 917 26.18 -30.90 -13.06
C TYR A 917 27.11 -32.12 -12.95
N ASN A 918 27.66 -32.61 -14.07
CA ASN A 918 28.53 -33.79 -14.09
C ASN A 918 29.89 -33.45 -14.72
N GLN A 919 30.95 -33.45 -13.90
CA GLN A 919 32.30 -33.11 -14.37
C GLN A 919 32.79 -34.04 -15.47
N THR A 920 32.53 -35.35 -15.38
CA THR A 920 32.93 -36.30 -16.43
C THR A 920 32.23 -36.01 -17.75
N ALA A 921 30.96 -35.59 -17.71
CA ALA A 921 30.23 -35.20 -18.91
C ALA A 921 30.74 -33.88 -19.51
N ILE A 922 31.15 -32.92 -18.67
CA ILE A 922 31.79 -31.66 -19.11
C ILE A 922 33.15 -31.95 -19.76
N ASP A 923 33.95 -32.83 -19.17
CA ASP A 923 35.26 -33.19 -19.70
C ASP A 923 35.13 -33.93 -21.05
N ASP A 924 34.15 -34.83 -21.18
CA ASP A 924 33.82 -35.51 -22.44
C ASP A 924 33.30 -34.54 -23.50
N PHE A 925 32.39 -33.65 -23.13
CA PHE A 925 31.93 -32.56 -24.00
C PHE A 925 33.11 -31.72 -24.51
N ARG A 926 34.03 -31.31 -23.62
CA ARG A 926 35.22 -30.53 -23.97
C ARG A 926 36.08 -31.24 -25.01
N ALA A 927 36.30 -32.55 -24.87
CA ALA A 927 37.10 -33.33 -25.81
C ALA A 927 36.52 -33.35 -27.23
N HIS A 928 35.20 -33.21 -27.38
CA HIS A 928 34.52 -33.23 -28.68
C HIS A 928 34.37 -31.85 -29.33
N ILE A 929 34.46 -30.77 -28.55
CA ILE A 929 34.35 -29.39 -29.07
C ILE A 929 35.69 -28.67 -29.22
N ALA A 930 36.72 -29.05 -28.46
CA ALA A 930 38.04 -28.42 -28.49
C ALA A 930 38.90 -29.00 -29.64
N PHE A 931 39.69 -28.14 -30.27
CA PHE A 931 40.66 -28.52 -31.31
C PHE A 931 42.08 -28.47 -30.76
N ASP A 932 42.88 -29.49 -31.06
CA ASP A 932 44.21 -29.75 -30.47
C ASP A 932 45.23 -28.60 -30.62
N ASP A 933 45.02 -27.64 -31.53
CA ASP A 933 45.97 -26.54 -31.84
C ASP A 933 45.65 -25.21 -31.13
N TYR A 934 44.55 -25.07 -30.39
CA TYR A 934 44.15 -23.81 -29.74
C TYR A 934 44.06 -23.95 -28.22
N ASN A 935 44.63 -22.99 -27.49
CA ASN A 935 44.86 -23.05 -26.04
C ASN A 935 43.57 -23.42 -25.25
N PRO A 936 43.55 -24.53 -24.48
CA PRO A 936 42.35 -25.10 -23.84
C PRO A 936 41.79 -24.32 -22.62
N ASP A 937 42.32 -23.12 -22.35
CA ASP A 937 42.02 -22.33 -21.14
C ASP A 937 40.53 -21.89 -20.97
N PRO A 938 39.77 -21.48 -22.02
CA PRO A 938 38.41 -20.96 -21.81
C PRO A 938 37.39 -22.02 -21.40
N PHE A 939 37.69 -23.30 -21.65
CA PHE A 939 36.80 -24.42 -21.31
C PHE A 939 37.10 -25.04 -19.96
N ASN A 940 38.15 -24.61 -19.24
CA ASN A 940 38.53 -25.15 -17.93
C ASN A 940 37.57 -24.71 -16.81
N THR A 941 36.36 -25.25 -16.86
CA THR A 941 35.25 -24.95 -15.95
C THR A 941 34.89 -26.16 -15.08
N THR A 942 34.38 -25.88 -13.89
CA THR A 942 33.93 -26.88 -12.92
C THR A 942 32.42 -27.10 -13.02
N ALA A 943 31.99 -28.35 -12.80
CA ALA A 943 30.58 -28.70 -12.70
C ALA A 943 29.85 -27.87 -11.62
N LEU A 944 28.59 -27.55 -11.89
CA LEU A 944 27.68 -26.93 -10.94
C LEU A 944 27.39 -27.89 -9.78
N ASN A 945 27.14 -27.32 -8.59
CA ASN A 945 26.84 -28.11 -7.41
C ASN A 945 25.32 -28.35 -7.27
N ALA A 946 24.89 -29.59 -7.48
CA ALA A 946 23.49 -29.99 -7.35
C ALA A 946 22.94 -29.84 -5.92
N SER A 947 23.79 -29.81 -4.89
CA SER A 947 23.36 -29.64 -3.50
C SER A 947 22.87 -28.22 -3.18
N LEU A 948 23.10 -27.25 -4.08
CA LEU A 948 22.63 -25.87 -3.93
C LEU A 948 21.21 -25.66 -4.47
N LEU A 949 20.62 -26.68 -5.10
CA LEU A 949 19.26 -26.63 -5.63
C LEU A 949 18.25 -26.92 -4.51
N ALA A 950 17.31 -25.98 -4.32
CA ALA A 950 16.23 -26.08 -3.36
C ALA A 950 14.88 -26.43 -4.02
N TYR A 951 14.62 -25.95 -5.24
CA TYR A 951 13.33 -26.14 -5.92
C TYR A 951 13.47 -26.91 -7.24
N PHE A 952 14.52 -26.65 -8.02
CA PHE A 952 14.74 -27.32 -9.31
C PHE A 952 15.60 -28.59 -9.19
N ASN A 953 15.62 -29.40 -10.25
CA ASN A 953 16.53 -30.53 -10.42
C ASN A 953 17.37 -30.35 -11.69
N THR A 954 18.39 -31.18 -11.89
CA THR A 954 19.34 -31.05 -13.03
C THR A 954 18.66 -31.24 -14.39
N THR A 955 17.59 -32.04 -14.44
CA THR A 955 16.80 -32.33 -15.65
C THR A 955 15.65 -31.36 -15.90
N THR A 956 15.41 -30.39 -14.99
CA THR A 956 14.35 -29.40 -15.16
C THR A 956 14.61 -28.60 -16.44
N PRO A 957 13.64 -28.50 -17.36
CA PRO A 957 13.84 -27.69 -18.56
C PRO A 957 13.91 -26.20 -18.23
N ILE A 958 14.69 -25.45 -19.00
CA ILE A 958 14.96 -24.03 -18.77
C ILE A 958 13.67 -23.20 -18.86
N ASN A 959 12.64 -23.63 -19.60
CA ASN A 959 11.34 -22.95 -19.62
C ASN A 959 10.70 -22.87 -18.23
N LYS A 960 10.82 -23.92 -17.41
CA LYS A 960 10.30 -23.96 -16.04
C LYS A 960 11.13 -23.13 -15.08
N MET A 961 12.42 -22.95 -15.37
CA MET A 961 13.27 -22.00 -14.65
C MET A 961 12.90 -20.55 -15.01
N MET A 962 12.70 -20.28 -16.31
CA MET A 962 12.31 -18.97 -16.86
C MET A 962 10.92 -18.53 -16.35
N GLU A 963 9.95 -19.44 -16.23
CA GLU A 963 8.64 -19.21 -15.61
C GLU A 963 8.75 -18.70 -14.16
N LYS A 964 9.89 -18.93 -13.49
CA LYS A 964 10.21 -18.40 -12.16
C LYS A 964 11.34 -17.37 -12.17
N MET A 965 11.59 -16.70 -13.30
CA MET A 965 12.65 -15.69 -13.48
C MET A 965 14.02 -16.21 -13.04
N MET A 966 14.32 -17.49 -13.34
CA MET A 966 15.57 -18.14 -12.96
C MET A 966 15.85 -18.14 -11.44
N ILE A 967 14.83 -17.98 -10.59
CA ILE A 967 14.95 -18.02 -9.13
C ILE A 967 14.68 -19.44 -8.62
N ASP A 968 15.63 -19.99 -7.88
CA ASP A 968 15.49 -21.32 -7.28
C ASP A 968 14.82 -21.25 -5.90
N SER A 969 15.08 -20.22 -5.09
CA SER A 969 14.35 -20.01 -3.84
C SER A 969 14.26 -18.55 -3.44
N TRP A 970 13.25 -18.22 -2.62
CA TRP A 970 13.10 -16.92 -2.00
C TRP A 970 13.33 -17.01 -0.49
N HIS A 971 14.12 -16.07 0.04
CA HIS A 971 14.17 -15.81 1.46
C HIS A 971 13.28 -14.59 1.78
N MET A 972 12.24 -14.80 2.58
CA MET A 972 11.33 -13.75 3.01
C MET A 972 11.28 -13.70 4.54
N GLU A 973 11.43 -12.50 5.09
CA GLU A 973 11.29 -12.22 6.51
C GLU A 973 10.44 -10.96 6.75
N VAL A 974 9.46 -11.06 7.65
CA VAL A 974 8.68 -9.91 8.13
C VAL A 974 9.17 -9.53 9.54
N ASN A 975 9.89 -8.43 9.65
CA ASN A 975 10.44 -7.90 10.90
C ASN A 975 9.41 -7.02 11.63
N TYR A 976 8.69 -7.64 12.57
CA TYR A 976 7.67 -6.95 13.37
C TYR A 976 8.25 -5.85 14.28
N SER A 977 9.46 -6.01 14.81
CA SER A 977 10.12 -4.98 15.63
C SER A 977 10.39 -3.72 14.82
N ALA A 978 10.96 -3.87 13.61
CA ALA A 978 11.21 -2.75 12.72
C ALA A 978 9.89 -2.05 12.32
N TYR A 979 8.84 -2.82 12.01
CA TYR A 979 7.50 -2.25 11.79
C TYR A 979 7.00 -1.44 13.00
N TYR A 980 7.08 -1.98 14.21
CA TYR A 980 6.61 -1.32 15.42
C TYR A 980 7.39 -0.02 15.70
N GLU A 981 8.70 -0.03 15.45
CA GLU A 981 9.56 1.16 15.54
C GLU A 981 9.28 2.21 14.47
N GLN A 982 8.74 1.83 13.32
CA GLN A 982 8.26 2.80 12.31
C GLN A 982 6.87 3.34 12.68
N CYS A 983 5.94 2.50 13.13
CA CYS A 983 4.60 2.91 13.56
C CYS A 983 4.62 3.86 14.77
N GLN A 984 5.54 3.66 15.72
CA GLN A 984 5.73 4.46 16.94
C GLN A 984 4.41 4.85 17.61
N PRO A 985 3.69 3.92 18.26
CA PRO A 985 2.37 4.23 18.80
C PRO A 985 2.43 5.35 19.85
N ASN A 986 1.68 6.43 19.63
CA ASN A 986 1.62 7.58 20.55
C ASN A 986 0.86 7.23 21.84
N GLN A 987 -0.22 6.47 21.70
CA GLN A 987 -1.03 6.01 22.83
C GLN A 987 -1.68 4.66 22.51
N CYS A 988 -1.73 3.80 23.51
CA CYS A 988 -2.54 2.59 23.53
C CYS A 988 -3.64 2.72 24.57
N LYS A 989 -4.87 2.41 24.19
CA LYS A 989 -6.04 2.43 25.07
C LYS A 989 -6.67 1.06 25.09
N TYR A 990 -7.03 0.59 26.28
CA TYR A 990 -7.88 -0.58 26.41
C TYR A 990 -8.95 -0.29 27.45
N THR A 991 -10.09 -0.95 27.30
CA THR A 991 -11.20 -0.85 28.23
C THR A 991 -11.36 -2.15 29.00
N TYR A 992 -11.62 -2.02 30.30
CA TYR A 992 -12.00 -3.14 31.15
C TYR A 992 -13.11 -2.71 32.10
N ILE A 993 -13.91 -3.68 32.49
CA ILE A 993 -15.11 -3.47 33.30
C ILE A 993 -14.72 -3.55 34.77
N VAL A 994 -15.07 -2.53 35.56
CA VAL A 994 -14.87 -2.52 37.01
C VAL A 994 -16.07 -1.95 37.75
N SER A 995 -16.22 -2.37 39.01
CA SER A 995 -17.11 -1.75 39.97
C SER A 995 -16.60 -0.38 40.42
N HIS A 996 -17.50 0.44 40.96
CA HIS A 996 -17.14 1.72 41.58
C HIS A 996 -16.10 1.55 42.70
N ASP A 997 -15.19 2.53 42.83
CA ASP A 997 -14.20 2.57 43.89
C ASP A 997 -14.89 2.71 45.26
N VAL A 998 -14.37 2.03 46.28
CA VAL A 998 -14.84 2.15 47.67
C VAL A 998 -14.83 3.61 48.12
N VAL A 999 -13.85 4.41 47.70
CA VAL A 999 -13.78 5.85 48.01
C VAL A 999 -14.94 6.60 47.36
N PHE A 1000 -15.28 6.29 46.10
CA PHE A 1000 -16.43 6.88 45.41
C PHE A 1000 -17.75 6.49 46.07
N ILE A 1001 -17.89 5.22 46.46
CA ILE A 1001 -19.06 4.71 47.18
C ILE A 1001 -19.20 5.43 48.53
N VAL A 1002 -18.12 5.55 49.31
CA VAL A 1002 -18.12 6.20 50.62
C VAL A 1002 -18.37 7.70 50.52
N THR A 1003 -17.77 8.40 49.55
CA THR A 1003 -17.98 9.86 49.37
C THR A 1003 -19.39 10.17 48.89
N THR A 1004 -19.94 9.35 48.00
CA THR A 1004 -21.35 9.47 47.55
C THR A 1004 -22.29 9.24 48.72
N ILE A 1005 -22.11 8.17 49.50
CA ILE A 1005 -22.94 7.86 50.67
C ILE A 1005 -22.86 8.97 51.71
N THR A 1006 -21.65 9.45 52.05
CA THR A 1006 -21.48 10.51 53.05
C THR A 1006 -22.16 11.81 52.64
N GLY A 1007 -22.01 12.26 51.38
CA GLY A 1007 -22.73 13.43 50.85
C GLY A 1007 -24.27 13.26 50.89
N LEU A 1008 -24.75 12.06 50.55
CA LEU A 1008 -26.18 11.75 50.48
C LEU A 1008 -26.83 11.64 51.87
N VAL A 1009 -26.11 11.13 52.88
CA VAL A 1009 -26.56 11.06 54.28
C VAL A 1009 -26.94 12.45 54.81
N GLY A 1010 -26.22 13.50 54.43
CA GLY A 1010 -26.53 14.88 54.85
C GLY A 1010 -27.89 15.37 54.33
N GLY A 1011 -28.16 15.16 53.03
CA GLY A 1011 -29.43 15.53 52.39
C GLY A 1011 -30.60 14.67 52.83
N LEU A 1012 -30.41 13.36 52.80
CA LEU A 1012 -31.42 12.38 53.15
C LEU A 1012 -31.87 12.53 54.60
N THR A 1013 -30.94 12.69 55.55
CA THR A 1013 -31.32 12.92 56.96
C THR A 1013 -32.10 14.22 57.15
N THR A 1014 -31.79 15.28 56.40
CA THR A 1014 -32.48 16.57 56.50
C THR A 1014 -33.90 16.49 55.96
N ILE A 1015 -34.10 15.83 54.83
CA ILE A 1015 -35.43 15.64 54.21
C ILE A 1015 -36.28 14.70 55.09
N LEU A 1016 -35.72 13.56 55.51
CA LEU A 1016 -36.45 12.60 56.35
C LEU A 1016 -36.85 13.19 57.71
N GLN A 1017 -36.00 14.03 58.31
CA GLN A 1017 -36.32 14.76 59.55
C GLN A 1017 -37.49 15.74 59.40
N PHE A 1018 -37.74 16.24 58.19
CA PHE A 1018 -38.83 17.17 57.90
C PHE A 1018 -40.12 16.47 57.49
N VAL A 1019 -40.00 15.38 56.72
CA VAL A 1019 -41.12 14.67 56.11
C VAL A 1019 -41.75 13.68 57.10
N ILE A 1020 -40.95 12.88 57.81
CA ILE A 1020 -41.47 11.76 58.63
C ILE A 1020 -42.40 12.23 59.75
N PRO A 1021 -42.06 13.26 60.57
CA PRO A 1021 -42.97 13.71 61.61
C PRO A 1021 -44.31 14.23 61.08
N ARG A 1022 -44.30 14.85 59.89
CA ARG A 1022 -45.52 15.36 59.25
C ARG A 1022 -46.35 14.25 58.65
N VAL A 1023 -45.72 13.26 58.01
CA VAL A 1023 -46.41 12.08 57.46
C VAL A 1023 -46.99 11.24 58.59
N VAL A 1024 -46.26 11.01 59.68
CA VAL A 1024 -46.76 10.27 60.84
C VAL A 1024 -47.92 11.04 61.50
N LYS A 1025 -47.80 12.36 61.72
CA LYS A 1025 -48.93 13.16 62.23
C LYS A 1025 -50.13 13.16 61.27
N LEU A 1026 -49.93 13.18 59.96
CA LEU A 1026 -51.01 13.12 58.97
C LEU A 1026 -51.68 11.74 58.91
N ALA A 1027 -50.90 10.67 58.86
CA ALA A 1027 -51.38 9.29 58.89
C ALA A 1027 -52.14 9.00 60.19
N PHE A 1028 -51.66 9.52 61.32
CA PHE A 1028 -52.34 9.40 62.61
C PHE A 1028 -53.65 10.21 62.64
N ARG A 1029 -53.69 11.42 62.04
CA ARG A 1029 -54.94 12.18 61.86
C ARG A 1029 -55.95 11.44 60.98
N ILE A 1030 -55.50 10.80 59.90
CA ILE A 1030 -56.34 10.00 59.00
C ILE A 1030 -56.85 8.75 59.74
N TRP A 1031 -55.99 8.07 60.49
CA TRP A 1031 -56.33 6.90 61.30
C TRP A 1031 -57.36 7.24 62.40
N ILE A 1032 -57.20 8.36 63.11
CA ILE A 1032 -58.19 8.84 64.08
C ILE A 1032 -59.53 9.19 63.39
N LYS A 1033 -59.48 9.78 62.20
CA LYS A 1033 -60.68 10.14 61.42
C LYS A 1033 -61.42 8.90 60.89
N TYR A 1034 -60.69 7.81 60.63
CA TYR A 1034 -61.24 6.51 60.26
C TYR A 1034 -61.82 5.76 61.48
N TYR A 1035 -61.11 5.78 62.62
CA TYR A 1035 -61.54 5.12 63.87
C TYR A 1035 -62.75 5.81 64.53
N ARG A 1036 -62.92 7.13 64.40
CA ARG A 1036 -64.13 7.85 64.86
C ARG A 1036 -65.39 7.63 64.00
N ARG A 1037 -65.27 7.01 62.81
CA ARG A 1037 -66.43 6.66 61.98
C ARG A 1037 -67.06 5.32 62.34
N THR A 1038 -66.41 4.51 63.19
CA THR A 1038 -66.83 3.13 63.51
C THR A 1038 -67.49 2.95 64.88
N GLU A 1039 -67.74 4.02 65.65
CA GLU A 1039 -68.49 3.93 66.93
C GLU A 1039 -69.66 4.93 66.98
N VAL A 1040 -70.85 4.50 66.55
CA VAL A 1040 -72.16 5.02 67.02
C VAL A 1040 -73.22 3.89 66.95
N GLN A 1041 -73.60 3.35 68.12
CA GLN A 1041 -74.97 3.06 68.64
C GLN A 1041 -75.00 1.82 69.57
N PRO A 1042 -75.43 1.96 70.85
CA PRO A 1042 -76.02 0.88 71.63
C PRO A 1042 -77.55 0.97 71.62
N ILE A 1043 -78.24 -0.13 71.27
CA ILE A 1043 -79.70 -0.27 71.34
C ILE A 1043 -80.06 -1.02 72.63
N SER A 1044 -81.00 -0.48 73.40
CA SER A 1044 -81.69 -1.15 74.50
C SER A 1044 -83.07 -1.60 74.00
N ILE A 1045 -83.45 -2.86 74.24
CA ILE A 1045 -84.82 -3.35 74.01
C ILE A 1045 -85.26 -4.15 75.24
N VAL A 1046 -86.36 -3.70 75.83
CA VAL A 1046 -87.19 -4.43 76.81
C VAL A 1046 -88.13 -5.38 76.06
N SER A 1047 -88.31 -6.56 76.64
CA SER A 1047 -89.04 -7.75 76.17
C SER A 1047 -90.57 -7.62 76.04
N THR A 1048 -91.19 -8.39 75.13
CA THR A 1048 -92.35 -9.30 75.42
C THR A 1048 -92.81 -10.17 74.21
N ILE A 1049 -92.48 -11.48 74.28
CA ILE A 1049 -93.30 -12.72 74.16
C ILE A 1049 -94.30 -13.00 73.00
N LYS A 1050 -94.22 -14.26 72.52
CA LYS A 1050 -95.12 -15.18 71.73
C LYS A 1050 -94.93 -15.18 70.21
N ASP A 1051 -94.75 -16.30 69.50
CA ASP A 1051 -94.91 -17.76 69.78
C ASP A 1051 -93.65 -18.58 69.44
#